data_AF-A0AAJ8MT73-F1
#
_entry.id   AF-A0AAJ8MT73-F1
#
_cell.length_a   1.000
_cell.length_b   1.000
_cell.length_c   1.000
_cell.angle_alpha   90.00
_cell.angle_beta   90.00
_cell.angle_gamma   90.00
#
_symmetry.space_group_name_H-M   'P 1'
#
loop_
_entity.id
_entity.type
_entity.pdbx_description
1 polymer ?
#
loop_
_entity_poly.entity_id
_entity_poly.type
_entity_poly.pdbx_seq_one_letter_code
_entity_poly.pdbx_strand_id
1 'polypeptide(L)'
;MADSAPSTPSSDTSSNNRRKTSLEFIITRPTSQSGSSSTSTPTMIRDGIAPVFHPAPAPSTPTPKPQTTSLASSSSAPKGKKTLESLPRELLALVAFHLVVDDQGYGSHPCSLLPFLHTSRTIHEAISFDNNPQLYHRLFQATFDYAALDRRYNWMVQHLSTQAGKGKKLFNLFADPRSWAIDYRSRWESCMRMRKVAEYKKVEIPGVCDKATFIADLWNVWFLLTEDDGKNLRFLNGRCHLKEFLGTYYKDNLLKESLVPGYPRETGDKSLAIWCSLFAGIDTIGEDNAAEVDEKIFMLRPYVFACAKYDVTYAPWHHRKLPLCAPDCTDHEPDLTLRSKAMTYKRFGYSWKRVPPHFILGVYVGFMRLLERHSDRVGLKAGSSTFSSTPFEAGLPGLFSAIQTMESPLHDREWQRNTMCQDPHTSQGLPPLTYRGQIQGYWRGKFLFYDFDLYRQILAGDMRGVYTGTFAEQVAEMELKETMVKVREEDVGGKGPLLCAGFQEEGGETDEEQERIQAGYGNELCDDADEVEKGWTKEILISGRVMRGRVRSWDGLVILDLHYSRHVMGRWLWRGYLHTGGYMVGRWRDCFTPENLRGYEGAFGLIRAGDTLYPDHFPKKMEDSLGVNQPTPAAATASTSSQNANGTGGGGGGGGGTGRAQVTLPDVAALDQRGSSSPSPGVNASAARTATAATQ
;
A
#
# COMPACT_ATOMS: atom_id res chain seq x y z
N MET A 1 10.67 -36.37 12.94
CA MET A 1 9.54 -37.27 13.29
C MET A 1 8.34 -36.76 12.53
N ALA A 2 7.73 -37.65 11.72
CA ALA A 2 6.61 -37.32 10.85
C ALA A 2 5.35 -37.10 11.69
N ASP A 3 4.64 -36.01 11.42
CA ASP A 3 3.27 -35.81 11.90
C ASP A 3 2.42 -35.10 10.84
N SER A 4 1.56 -35.89 10.20
CA SER A 4 0.12 -35.65 10.07
C SER A 4 -0.33 -34.29 9.52
N ALA A 5 -0.39 -34.18 8.18
CA ALA A 5 -1.10 -33.11 7.49
C ALA A 5 -2.63 -33.28 7.66
N PRO A 6 -3.38 -32.23 8.04
CA PRO A 6 -4.84 -32.30 8.03
C PRO A 6 -5.38 -32.14 6.60
N SER A 7 -6.30 -33.03 6.25
CA SER A 7 -7.04 -33.10 5.00
C SER A 7 -7.82 -31.82 4.69
N THR A 8 -7.47 -31.16 3.59
CA THR A 8 -8.31 -30.17 2.91
C THR A 8 -9.51 -30.86 2.25
N PRO A 9 -10.75 -30.34 2.36
CA PRO A 9 -11.87 -30.90 1.62
C PRO A 9 -11.67 -30.65 0.13
N SER A 10 -11.74 -31.73 -0.64
CA SER A 10 -11.77 -31.74 -2.10
C SER A 10 -12.94 -30.90 -2.61
N SER A 11 -12.64 -29.94 -3.49
CA SER A 11 -13.65 -29.28 -4.32
C SER A 11 -13.29 -29.47 -5.79
N ASP A 12 -13.54 -30.68 -6.28
CA ASP A 12 -13.65 -30.93 -7.71
C ASP A 12 -15.13 -30.96 -8.09
N THR A 13 -15.58 -29.88 -8.71
CA THR A 13 -16.51 -29.95 -9.82
C THR A 13 -16.15 -28.84 -10.80
N SER A 14 -15.48 -29.27 -11.87
CA SER A 14 -15.17 -28.49 -13.05
C SER A 14 -16.41 -27.74 -13.54
N SER A 15 -16.37 -26.41 -13.46
CA SER A 15 -17.10 -25.55 -14.39
C SER A 15 -16.13 -24.47 -14.86
N ASN A 16 -15.89 -24.48 -16.16
CA ASN A 16 -14.89 -23.68 -16.86
C ASN A 16 -15.36 -22.22 -16.98
N ASN A 17 -15.51 -21.52 -15.86
CA ASN A 17 -15.81 -20.09 -15.81
C ASN A 17 -14.49 -19.33 -15.61
N ARG A 18 -13.86 -18.93 -16.72
CA ARG A 18 -12.75 -17.97 -16.76
C ARG A 18 -13.24 -16.67 -16.09
N ARG A 19 -13.06 -16.54 -14.77
CA ARG A 19 -13.46 -15.36 -14.00
C ARG A 19 -12.57 -14.20 -14.41
N LYS A 20 -13.10 -13.33 -15.26
CA LYS A 20 -12.42 -12.13 -15.75
C LYS A 20 -11.77 -11.35 -14.60
N THR A 21 -10.54 -10.88 -14.78
CA THR A 21 -9.91 -9.95 -13.84
C THR A 21 -10.68 -8.62 -13.80
N SER A 22 -10.52 -7.82 -12.74
CA SER A 22 -11.17 -6.50 -12.64
C SER A 22 -10.81 -5.58 -13.81
N LEU A 23 -9.60 -5.68 -14.33
CA LEU A 23 -9.13 -4.95 -15.50
C LEU A 23 -9.79 -5.47 -16.79
N GLU A 24 -9.91 -6.79 -16.94
CA GLU A 24 -10.64 -7.40 -18.07
C GLU A 24 -12.13 -7.05 -18.05
N PHE A 25 -12.74 -6.87 -16.89
CA PHE A 25 -14.13 -6.42 -16.76
C PHE A 25 -14.33 -4.98 -17.28
N ILE A 26 -13.37 -4.08 -17.04
CA ILE A 26 -13.41 -2.72 -17.59
C ILE A 26 -13.25 -2.76 -19.12
N ILE A 27 -12.44 -3.70 -19.63
CA ILE A 27 -12.09 -3.86 -21.05
C ILE A 27 -13.16 -4.69 -21.82
N THR A 28 -14.02 -5.46 -21.14
CA THR A 28 -15.02 -6.33 -21.77
C THR A 28 -16.43 -6.10 -21.23
N ARG A 29 -17.42 -5.99 -22.14
CA ARG A 29 -18.85 -5.85 -21.78
C ARG A 29 -19.26 -6.84 -20.68
N PRO A 30 -20.00 -6.41 -19.65
CA PRO A 30 -20.79 -7.33 -18.83
C PRO A 30 -21.91 -7.89 -19.71
N THR A 31 -22.01 -9.21 -19.85
CA THR A 31 -23.30 -9.85 -20.14
C THR A 31 -24.15 -9.67 -18.88
N SER A 32 -25.23 -8.91 -18.99
CA SER A 32 -26.21 -8.71 -17.93
C SER A 32 -26.70 -10.06 -17.40
N GLN A 33 -26.33 -10.42 -16.16
CA GLN A 33 -27.09 -11.42 -15.42
C GLN A 33 -28.34 -10.74 -14.88
N SER A 34 -29.43 -10.87 -15.62
CA SER A 34 -30.79 -10.63 -15.13
C SER A 34 -31.14 -11.75 -14.13
N GLY A 35 -30.83 -11.54 -12.86
CA GLY A 35 -31.28 -12.39 -11.76
C GLY A 35 -32.54 -11.83 -11.12
N SER A 36 -33.68 -11.92 -11.79
CA SER A 36 -34.99 -11.74 -11.17
C SER A 36 -35.43 -13.06 -10.55
N SER A 37 -35.35 -13.19 -9.23
CA SER A 37 -36.03 -14.27 -8.51
C SER A 37 -37.41 -13.79 -8.09
N SER A 38 -38.43 -14.08 -8.90
CA SER A 38 -39.82 -14.08 -8.48
C SER A 38 -40.45 -15.41 -8.86
N THR A 39 -40.75 -16.23 -7.85
CA THR A 39 -41.42 -17.51 -7.94
C THR A 39 -42.91 -17.30 -8.22
N SER A 40 -43.41 -17.79 -9.36
CA SER A 40 -44.64 -18.60 -9.52
C SER A 40 -45.19 -18.53 -10.96
N THR A 41 -45.28 -19.72 -11.57
CA THR A 41 -45.94 -20.11 -12.83
C THR A 41 -47.46 -20.23 -12.65
N PRO A 42 -48.28 -20.59 -13.68
CA PRO A 42 -48.14 -20.54 -15.15
C PRO A 42 -49.39 -19.97 -15.86
N THR A 43 -49.39 -19.82 -17.20
CA THR A 43 -50.33 -20.47 -18.18
C THR A 43 -50.09 -19.96 -19.61
N MET A 44 -50.20 -20.87 -20.58
CA MET A 44 -49.89 -20.78 -22.01
C MET A 44 -50.79 -19.81 -22.81
N ILE A 45 -50.33 -19.37 -24.00
CA ILE A 45 -51.00 -19.51 -25.33
C ILE A 45 -50.05 -19.06 -26.48
N ARG A 46 -50.27 -19.69 -27.62
CA ARG A 46 -49.56 -19.78 -28.92
C ARG A 46 -49.60 -18.54 -29.84
N ASP A 47 -48.58 -18.54 -30.71
CA ASP A 47 -48.52 -18.20 -32.15
C ASP A 47 -48.76 -16.76 -32.66
N GLY A 48 -47.71 -16.21 -33.31
CA GLY A 48 -47.76 -15.97 -34.75
C GLY A 48 -47.73 -14.53 -35.28
N ILE A 49 -46.78 -14.29 -36.20
CA ILE A 49 -46.79 -13.35 -37.36
C ILE A 49 -46.01 -12.03 -37.21
N ALA A 50 -45.11 -11.83 -38.17
CA ALA A 50 -44.16 -10.73 -38.34
C ALA A 50 -44.78 -9.45 -38.97
N PRO A 51 -44.18 -8.25 -38.80
CA PRO A 51 -44.63 -7.05 -39.49
C PRO A 51 -43.72 -6.63 -40.66
N VAL A 52 -44.37 -6.18 -41.73
CA VAL A 52 -43.78 -5.54 -42.93
C VAL A 52 -43.83 -4.02 -42.75
N PHE A 53 -42.74 -3.36 -43.13
CA PHE A 53 -42.54 -1.90 -43.13
C PHE A 53 -43.29 -1.21 -44.28
N HIS A 54 -43.70 0.07 -44.11
CA HIS A 54 -43.45 1.20 -45.04
C HIS A 54 -44.03 2.55 -44.52
N PRO A 55 -43.62 3.72 -45.07
CA PRO A 55 -43.16 4.88 -44.29
C PRO A 55 -44.09 6.11 -44.26
N ALA A 56 -43.67 7.11 -43.46
CA ALA A 56 -44.29 8.42 -43.22
C ALA A 56 -44.41 9.34 -44.45
N PRO A 57 -45.28 10.37 -44.37
CA PRO A 57 -44.75 11.75 -44.43
C PRO A 57 -45.52 12.80 -43.59
N ALA A 58 -44.90 13.98 -43.45
CA ALA A 58 -45.43 15.27 -43.00
C ALA A 58 -45.06 16.34 -44.06
N PRO A 59 -45.29 17.67 -43.90
CA PRO A 59 -46.36 18.46 -43.27
C PRO A 59 -46.89 19.61 -44.19
N SER A 60 -47.96 20.34 -43.81
CA SER A 60 -48.06 21.83 -43.77
C SER A 60 -49.49 22.43 -43.74
N THR A 61 -49.58 23.54 -43.01
CA THR A 61 -50.61 24.54 -42.58
C THR A 61 -51.22 25.44 -43.69
N PRO A 62 -52.08 26.49 -43.44
CA PRO A 62 -53.14 26.78 -42.43
C PRO A 62 -54.43 27.58 -42.93
N THR A 63 -55.55 27.56 -42.16
CA THR A 63 -56.61 28.62 -41.89
C THR A 63 -57.43 29.34 -43.03
N PRO A 64 -58.56 30.08 -42.78
CA PRO A 64 -59.52 30.20 -41.64
C PRO A 64 -61.06 30.39 -41.95
N LYS A 65 -61.89 30.35 -40.87
CA LYS A 65 -63.20 31.03 -40.56
C LYS A 65 -64.55 30.50 -41.14
N PRO A 66 -65.74 30.82 -40.56
CA PRO A 66 -66.08 31.47 -39.28
C PRO A 66 -67.19 30.76 -38.43
N GLN A 67 -67.45 31.36 -37.26
CA GLN A 67 -68.27 30.95 -36.11
C GLN A 67 -69.80 31.07 -36.32
N THR A 68 -70.56 30.30 -35.52
CA THR A 68 -71.74 30.84 -34.79
C THR A 68 -72.00 30.06 -33.49
N THR A 69 -71.66 30.75 -32.40
CA THR A 69 -72.23 30.80 -31.04
C THR A 69 -73.40 29.87 -30.65
N SER A 70 -73.20 29.11 -29.57
CA SER A 70 -74.19 29.05 -28.49
C SER A 70 -73.49 29.18 -27.13
N LEU A 71 -74.02 30.06 -26.28
CA LEU A 71 -73.59 30.23 -24.89
C LEU A 71 -73.97 28.95 -24.12
N ALA A 72 -72.96 28.19 -23.71
CA ALA A 72 -73.08 27.25 -22.60
C ALA A 72 -72.17 27.75 -21.48
N SER A 73 -72.77 27.93 -20.31
CA SER A 73 -72.11 28.22 -19.04
C SER A 73 -70.86 27.39 -18.86
N SER A 74 -69.70 28.03 -18.81
CA SER A 74 -68.45 27.39 -18.42
C SER A 74 -68.57 26.94 -16.96
N SER A 75 -68.89 25.68 -16.74
CA SER A 75 -68.59 25.03 -15.47
C SER A 75 -67.08 25.11 -15.30
N SER A 76 -66.63 25.94 -14.36
CA SER A 76 -65.24 25.93 -13.93
C SER A 76 -64.94 24.52 -13.43
N ALA A 77 -64.16 23.76 -14.20
CA ALA A 77 -63.58 22.51 -13.72
C ALA A 77 -62.96 22.78 -12.33
N PRO A 78 -63.17 21.90 -11.34
CA PRO A 78 -62.60 22.12 -10.02
C PRO A 78 -61.08 22.18 -10.19
N LYS A 79 -60.48 23.34 -9.91
CA LYS A 79 -59.03 23.46 -9.76
C LYS A 79 -58.65 22.48 -8.66
N GLY A 80 -58.09 21.33 -9.06
CA GLY A 80 -57.63 20.31 -8.11
C GLY A 80 -56.80 20.97 -7.02
N LYS A 81 -57.04 20.61 -5.76
CA LYS A 81 -56.26 21.14 -4.64
C LYS A 81 -54.78 20.92 -4.95
N LYS A 82 -53.98 21.99 -4.89
CA LYS A 82 -52.53 21.92 -5.04
C LYS A 82 -51.96 21.19 -3.82
N THR A 83 -51.86 19.88 -3.88
CA THR A 83 -51.29 19.04 -2.83
C THR A 83 -49.81 18.81 -3.08
N LEU A 84 -49.03 18.50 -2.04
CA LEU A 84 -47.59 18.24 -2.17
C LEU A 84 -47.30 17.09 -3.15
N GLU A 85 -48.15 16.05 -3.14
CA GLU A 85 -48.08 14.90 -4.04
C GLU A 85 -48.39 15.23 -5.52
N SER A 86 -48.96 16.40 -5.82
CA SER A 86 -49.19 16.88 -7.19
C SER A 86 -47.95 17.51 -7.83
N LEU A 87 -46.86 17.67 -7.06
CA LEU A 87 -45.59 18.17 -7.60
C LEU A 87 -44.95 17.16 -8.57
N PRO A 88 -44.28 17.64 -9.63
CA PRO A 88 -43.40 16.82 -10.45
C PRO A 88 -42.40 16.01 -9.63
N ARG A 89 -42.05 14.83 -10.14
CA ARG A 89 -41.16 13.88 -9.47
C ARG A 89 -39.81 14.49 -9.12
N GLU A 90 -39.30 15.35 -9.98
CA GLU A 90 -38.03 16.06 -9.84
C GLU A 90 -38.08 17.05 -8.65
N LEU A 91 -39.22 17.70 -8.42
CA LEU A 91 -39.42 18.59 -7.29
C LEU A 91 -39.58 17.81 -5.98
N LEU A 92 -40.27 16.68 -6.00
CA LEU A 92 -40.34 15.78 -4.83
C LEU A 92 -38.94 15.25 -4.46
N ALA A 93 -38.13 14.89 -5.46
CA ALA A 93 -36.74 14.49 -5.26
C ALA A 93 -35.88 15.65 -4.71
N LEU A 94 -36.11 16.88 -5.17
CA LEU A 94 -35.41 18.06 -4.65
C LEU A 94 -35.78 18.34 -3.17
N VAL A 95 -37.06 18.21 -2.81
CA VAL A 95 -37.50 18.27 -1.41
C VAL A 95 -36.78 17.20 -0.59
N ALA A 96 -36.78 15.95 -1.07
CA ALA A 96 -36.09 14.84 -0.41
C ALA A 96 -34.58 15.12 -0.24
N PHE A 97 -33.93 15.71 -1.24
CA PHE A 97 -32.52 16.10 -1.17
C PHE A 97 -32.28 17.11 -0.02
N HIS A 98 -33.08 18.18 0.06
CA HIS A 98 -32.96 19.20 1.09
C HIS A 98 -33.44 18.76 2.49
N LEU A 99 -34.11 17.60 2.63
CA LEU A 99 -34.35 16.99 3.94
C LEU A 99 -33.08 16.34 4.53
N VAL A 100 -32.12 15.98 3.68
CA VAL A 100 -30.89 15.29 4.08
C VAL A 100 -29.69 16.22 4.04
N VAL A 101 -29.64 17.13 3.06
CA VAL A 101 -28.51 18.03 2.81
C VAL A 101 -28.77 19.38 3.47
N ASP A 102 -27.81 19.84 4.27
CA ASP A 102 -27.90 21.15 4.96
C ASP A 102 -27.64 22.34 4.00
N ASP A 103 -27.83 23.55 4.51
CA ASP A 103 -27.64 24.80 3.74
C ASP A 103 -26.19 25.00 3.27
N GLN A 104 -25.23 24.30 3.88
CA GLN A 104 -23.82 24.31 3.50
C GLN A 104 -23.49 23.24 2.44
N GLY A 105 -24.48 22.45 2.00
CA GLY A 105 -24.32 21.42 0.99
C GLY A 105 -23.77 20.10 1.51
N TYR A 106 -23.71 19.89 2.83
CA TYR A 106 -23.25 18.64 3.42
C TYR A 106 -24.42 17.68 3.66
N GLY A 107 -24.29 16.46 3.14
CA GLY A 107 -25.28 15.41 3.35
C GLY A 107 -25.21 14.82 4.76
N SER A 108 -26.34 14.82 5.47
CA SER A 108 -26.51 14.17 6.78
C SER A 108 -27.03 12.73 6.66
N HIS A 109 -27.42 12.11 7.78
CA HIS A 109 -27.94 10.73 7.76
C HIS A 109 -29.28 10.67 7.02
N PRO A 110 -29.51 9.70 6.11
CA PRO A 110 -30.73 9.64 5.29
C PRO A 110 -32.00 9.25 6.06
N CYS A 111 -31.98 9.22 7.39
CA CYS A 111 -33.15 8.85 8.21
C CYS A 111 -34.25 9.90 8.11
N SER A 112 -33.90 11.16 7.83
CA SER A 112 -34.85 12.25 7.56
C SER A 112 -35.74 11.99 6.33
N LEU A 113 -35.36 11.06 5.45
CA LEU A 113 -36.21 10.63 4.34
C LEU A 113 -37.37 9.74 4.79
N LEU A 114 -37.25 9.03 5.92
CA LEU A 114 -38.24 8.04 6.32
C LEU A 114 -39.63 8.65 6.55
N PRO A 115 -39.79 9.75 7.32
CA PRO A 115 -41.10 10.38 7.46
C PRO A 115 -41.70 10.77 6.11
N PHE A 116 -40.89 11.30 5.19
CA PHE A 116 -41.34 11.74 3.88
C PHE A 116 -41.77 10.57 2.98
N LEU A 117 -40.98 9.48 2.95
CA LEU A 117 -41.30 8.23 2.27
C LEU A 117 -42.59 7.57 2.77
N HIS A 118 -42.98 7.81 4.02
CA HIS A 118 -44.20 7.26 4.62
C HIS A 118 -45.43 8.17 4.51
N THR A 119 -45.32 9.36 3.93
CA THR A 119 -46.46 10.29 3.80
C THR A 119 -47.49 9.88 2.76
N SER A 120 -47.08 9.37 1.60
CA SER A 120 -47.96 9.00 0.49
C SER A 120 -47.30 7.95 -0.41
N ARG A 121 -48.11 7.05 -1.01
CA ARG A 121 -47.62 6.05 -1.98
C ARG A 121 -47.03 6.71 -3.22
N THR A 122 -47.62 7.80 -3.69
CA THR A 122 -47.11 8.57 -4.84
C THR A 122 -45.75 9.19 -4.53
N ILE A 123 -45.59 9.75 -3.32
CA ILE A 123 -44.29 10.30 -2.88
C ILE A 123 -43.26 9.17 -2.74
N HIS A 124 -43.65 8.03 -2.15
CA HIS A 124 -42.79 6.86 -2.05
C HIS A 124 -42.29 6.41 -3.44
N GLU A 125 -43.19 6.20 -4.40
CA GLU A 125 -42.83 5.81 -5.77
C GLU A 125 -41.93 6.86 -6.44
N ALA A 126 -42.14 8.13 -6.15
CA ALA A 126 -41.36 9.23 -6.69
C ALA A 126 -39.90 9.25 -6.19
N ILE A 127 -39.64 8.94 -4.92
CA ILE A 127 -38.33 9.15 -4.28
C ILE A 127 -37.65 7.89 -3.75
N SER A 128 -38.28 6.71 -3.83
CA SER A 128 -37.69 5.46 -3.35
C SER A 128 -36.39 5.10 -4.06
N PHE A 129 -35.55 4.32 -3.36
CA PHE A 129 -34.23 3.88 -3.85
C PHE A 129 -34.28 3.25 -5.23
N ASP A 130 -35.16 2.27 -5.42
CA ASP A 130 -35.23 1.49 -6.66
C ASP A 130 -35.72 2.33 -7.85
N ASN A 131 -36.64 3.26 -7.58
CA ASN A 131 -37.30 4.05 -8.60
C ASN A 131 -36.52 5.33 -8.92
N ASN A 132 -35.77 5.91 -7.98
CA ASN A 132 -35.09 7.20 -8.15
C ASN A 132 -33.59 7.15 -7.80
N PRO A 133 -32.77 6.38 -8.53
CA PRO A 133 -31.33 6.30 -8.27
C PRO A 133 -30.60 7.65 -8.41
N GLN A 134 -31.15 8.59 -9.19
CA GLN A 134 -30.59 9.92 -9.38
C GLN A 134 -30.58 10.74 -8.08
N LEU A 135 -31.62 10.64 -7.26
CA LEU A 135 -31.64 11.28 -5.94
C LEU A 135 -30.48 10.79 -5.07
N TYR A 136 -30.29 9.48 -4.99
CA TYR A 136 -29.25 8.88 -4.14
C TYR A 136 -27.84 9.10 -4.69
N HIS A 137 -27.67 9.22 -6.00
CA HIS A 137 -26.43 9.70 -6.60
C HIS A 137 -26.11 11.14 -6.17
N ARG A 138 -27.09 12.06 -6.17
CA ARG A 138 -26.89 13.43 -5.68
C ARG A 138 -26.60 13.46 -4.18
N LEU A 139 -27.27 12.62 -3.39
CA LEU A 139 -26.97 12.48 -1.96
C LEU A 139 -25.55 11.95 -1.73
N PHE A 140 -25.09 11.00 -2.54
CA PHE A 140 -23.71 10.54 -2.51
C PHE A 140 -22.72 11.71 -2.67
N GLN A 141 -22.90 12.54 -3.69
CA GLN A 141 -22.02 13.69 -3.96
C GLN A 141 -22.07 14.75 -2.85
N ALA A 142 -23.21 14.89 -2.18
CA ALA A 142 -23.35 15.77 -1.02
C ALA A 142 -22.65 15.21 0.23
N THR A 143 -22.64 13.89 0.43
CA THR A 143 -22.09 13.24 1.62
C THR A 143 -20.60 12.87 1.51
N PHE A 144 -20.13 12.46 0.33
CA PHE A 144 -18.81 11.86 0.13
C PHE A 144 -17.99 12.59 -0.93
N ASP A 145 -16.67 12.52 -0.81
CA ASP A 145 -15.76 12.98 -1.84
C ASP A 145 -15.72 11.97 -2.99
N TYR A 146 -15.64 12.50 -4.21
CA TYR A 146 -15.63 11.71 -5.44
C TYR A 146 -14.59 12.18 -6.48
N ALA A 147 -13.88 13.28 -6.24
CA ALA A 147 -12.91 13.81 -7.20
C ALA A 147 -11.78 12.80 -7.49
N ALA A 148 -11.32 12.08 -6.46
CA ALA A 148 -10.35 11.00 -6.62
C ALA A 148 -10.83 9.88 -7.57
N LEU A 149 -12.13 9.55 -7.54
CA LEU A 149 -12.70 8.54 -8.42
C LEU A 149 -12.61 8.97 -9.88
N ASP A 150 -12.99 10.22 -10.18
CA ASP A 150 -12.95 10.77 -11.53
C ASP A 150 -11.52 10.81 -12.06
N ARG A 151 -10.56 11.30 -11.26
CA ARG A 151 -9.14 11.32 -11.65
C ARG A 151 -8.61 9.92 -11.96
N ARG A 152 -8.85 8.96 -11.07
CA ARG A 152 -8.37 7.57 -11.19
C ARG A 152 -9.03 6.85 -12.35
N TYR A 153 -10.30 7.11 -12.61
CA TYR A 153 -11.02 6.62 -13.78
C TYR A 153 -10.42 7.15 -15.07
N ASN A 154 -10.23 8.46 -15.17
CA ASN A 154 -9.63 9.08 -16.35
C ASN A 154 -8.22 8.55 -16.60
N TRP A 155 -7.42 8.37 -15.54
CA TRP A 155 -6.11 7.73 -15.64
C TRP A 155 -6.21 6.29 -16.17
N MET A 156 -7.13 5.47 -15.65
CA MET A 156 -7.36 4.11 -16.17
C MET A 156 -7.80 4.13 -17.63
N VAL A 157 -8.69 5.03 -18.04
CA VAL A 157 -9.14 5.15 -19.43
C VAL A 157 -7.95 5.41 -20.34
N GLN A 158 -7.07 6.34 -19.98
CA GLN A 158 -5.88 6.67 -20.76
C GLN A 158 -4.91 5.48 -20.89
N HIS A 159 -4.66 4.76 -19.79
CA HIS A 159 -3.63 3.72 -19.75
C HIS A 159 -4.12 2.31 -20.13
N LEU A 160 -5.42 2.03 -20.01
CA LEU A 160 -6.01 0.75 -20.41
C LEU A 160 -6.59 0.79 -21.84
N SER A 161 -6.96 1.97 -22.37
CA SER A 161 -7.46 2.08 -23.76
C SER A 161 -6.38 1.76 -24.79
N THR A 162 -5.12 2.09 -24.49
CA THR A 162 -3.94 1.68 -25.28
C THR A 162 -3.76 0.16 -25.28
N GLN A 163 -4.17 -0.53 -24.22
CA GLN A 163 -4.07 -1.99 -24.06
C GLN A 163 -5.21 -2.77 -24.74
N ALA A 164 -6.41 -2.19 -24.81
CA ALA A 164 -7.60 -2.89 -25.28
C ALA A 164 -7.64 -3.15 -26.81
N GLY A 165 -6.68 -2.59 -27.56
CA GLY A 165 -6.69 -2.57 -29.03
C GLY A 165 -7.70 -1.57 -29.58
N LYS A 166 -7.48 -1.11 -30.83
CA LYS A 166 -8.40 -0.19 -31.52
C LYS A 166 -9.83 -0.76 -31.53
N GLY A 167 -10.76 -0.10 -30.81
CA GLY A 167 -12.20 -0.34 -30.95
C GLY A 167 -12.97 -0.93 -29.75
N LYS A 168 -12.32 -1.30 -28.64
CA LYS A 168 -13.05 -1.72 -27.42
C LYS A 168 -13.46 -0.50 -26.60
N LYS A 169 -14.77 -0.24 -26.48
CA LYS A 169 -15.31 0.79 -25.59
C LYS A 169 -15.09 0.38 -24.14
N LEU A 170 -14.35 1.19 -23.39
CA LEU A 170 -14.20 1.04 -21.95
C LEU A 170 -15.57 1.13 -21.28
N PHE A 171 -15.87 0.23 -20.35
CA PHE A 171 -17.09 0.32 -19.56
C PHE A 171 -17.08 1.61 -18.73
N ASN A 172 -18.09 2.46 -18.91
CA ASN A 172 -18.24 3.66 -18.09
C ASN A 172 -18.98 3.31 -16.78
N LEU A 173 -18.17 2.98 -15.76
CA LEU A 173 -18.64 2.62 -14.43
C LEU A 173 -19.53 3.70 -13.80
N PHE A 174 -19.27 4.96 -14.12
CA PHE A 174 -19.89 6.11 -13.47
C PHE A 174 -21.05 6.71 -14.26
N ALA A 175 -21.37 6.17 -15.44
CA ALA A 175 -22.50 6.63 -16.27
C ALA A 175 -23.86 6.24 -15.69
N ASP A 176 -23.96 5.14 -14.92
CA ASP A 176 -25.22 4.70 -14.31
C ASP A 176 -25.36 5.27 -12.88
N PRO A 177 -26.36 6.15 -12.64
CA PRO A 177 -26.65 6.67 -11.30
C PRO A 177 -26.95 5.56 -10.27
N ARG A 178 -27.47 4.41 -10.71
CA ARG A 178 -27.78 3.29 -9.82
C ARG A 178 -26.52 2.72 -9.17
N SER A 179 -25.38 2.70 -9.86
CA SER A 179 -24.11 2.27 -9.27
C SER A 179 -23.69 3.16 -8.11
N TRP A 180 -23.83 4.48 -8.24
CA TRP A 180 -23.57 5.45 -7.16
C TRP A 180 -24.56 5.30 -6.01
N ALA A 181 -25.84 5.10 -6.31
CA ALA A 181 -26.87 4.85 -5.30
C ALA A 181 -26.54 3.59 -4.47
N ILE A 182 -26.07 2.52 -5.11
CA ILE A 182 -25.64 1.29 -4.43
C ILE A 182 -24.45 1.58 -3.51
N ASP A 183 -23.43 2.31 -3.97
CA ASP A 183 -22.27 2.66 -3.12
C ASP A 183 -22.68 3.54 -1.93
N TYR A 184 -23.60 4.50 -2.14
CA TYR A 184 -24.18 5.32 -1.07
C TYR A 184 -24.81 4.45 0.02
N ARG A 185 -25.66 3.50 -0.38
CA ARG A 185 -26.30 2.55 0.53
C ARG A 185 -25.25 1.70 1.27
N SER A 186 -24.29 1.13 0.53
CA SER A 186 -23.25 0.26 1.10
C SER A 186 -22.40 0.98 2.15
N ARG A 187 -22.06 2.27 1.97
CA ARG A 187 -21.29 3.05 2.96
C ARG A 187 -22.08 3.30 4.25
N TRP A 188 -23.38 3.59 4.16
CA TRP A 188 -24.22 3.73 5.36
C TRP A 188 -24.45 2.40 6.09
N GLU A 189 -24.63 1.29 5.35
CA GLU A 189 -24.69 -0.05 5.94
C GLU A 189 -23.37 -0.42 6.64
N SER A 190 -22.23 -0.08 6.02
CA SER A 190 -20.90 -0.24 6.60
C SER A 190 -20.75 0.56 7.90
N CYS A 191 -21.15 1.83 7.91
CA CYS A 191 -21.17 2.67 9.10
C CYS A 191 -21.98 2.04 10.24
N MET A 192 -23.16 1.48 9.95
CA MET A 192 -23.98 0.80 10.97
C MET A 192 -23.23 -0.40 11.58
N ARG A 193 -22.63 -1.25 10.74
CA ARG A 193 -21.85 -2.41 11.19
C ARG A 193 -20.62 -2.02 11.99
N MET A 194 -19.87 -1.00 11.54
CA MET A 194 -18.69 -0.48 12.27
C MET A 194 -19.05 -0.03 13.68
N ARG A 195 -20.17 0.71 13.82
CA ARG A 195 -20.68 1.13 15.14
C ARG A 195 -21.05 -0.06 16.02
N LYS A 196 -21.65 -1.11 15.44
CA LYS A 196 -21.97 -2.34 16.17
C LYS A 196 -20.70 -3.08 16.61
N VAL A 197 -19.70 -3.20 15.76
CA VAL A 197 -18.40 -3.79 16.13
C VAL A 197 -17.76 -3.02 17.30
N ALA A 198 -17.77 -1.68 17.25
CA ALA A 198 -17.29 -0.84 18.33
C ALA A 198 -18.10 -0.99 19.64
N GLU A 199 -19.43 -1.06 19.55
CA GLU A 199 -20.35 -1.22 20.69
C GLU A 199 -20.15 -2.57 21.39
N TYR A 200 -20.12 -3.66 20.63
CA TYR A 200 -19.98 -5.02 21.16
C TYR A 200 -18.53 -5.41 21.46
N LYS A 201 -17.54 -4.60 21.04
CA LYS A 201 -16.10 -4.88 21.15
C LYS A 201 -15.71 -6.25 20.61
N LYS A 202 -16.35 -6.66 19.52
CA LYS A 202 -16.14 -7.95 18.87
C LYS A 202 -16.29 -7.79 17.35
N VAL A 203 -15.39 -8.40 16.59
CA VAL A 203 -15.42 -8.33 15.12
C VAL A 203 -16.53 -9.20 14.55
N GLU A 204 -16.63 -10.45 15.00
CA GLU A 204 -17.64 -11.40 14.52
C GLU A 204 -18.91 -11.35 15.39
N ILE A 205 -19.96 -10.75 14.82
CA ILE A 205 -21.28 -10.55 15.44
C ILE A 205 -22.33 -11.33 14.62
N PRO A 206 -22.94 -12.39 15.17
CA PRO A 206 -23.92 -13.21 14.47
C PRO A 206 -25.04 -12.39 13.82
N GLY A 207 -25.26 -12.59 12.51
CA GLY A 207 -26.28 -11.90 11.73
C GLY A 207 -26.00 -10.43 11.39
N VAL A 208 -24.90 -9.85 11.87
CA VAL A 208 -24.55 -8.44 11.65
C VAL A 208 -23.24 -8.29 10.89
N CYS A 209 -22.19 -8.97 11.34
CA CYS A 209 -20.85 -8.84 10.78
C CYS A 209 -20.11 -10.17 10.90
N ASP A 210 -19.87 -10.82 9.77
CA ASP A 210 -18.92 -11.94 9.69
C ASP A 210 -17.56 -11.45 9.18
N LYS A 211 -16.58 -12.35 9.12
CA LYS A 211 -15.23 -12.01 8.65
C LYS A 211 -15.23 -11.42 7.22
N ALA A 212 -16.03 -11.96 6.32
CA ALA A 212 -16.06 -11.48 4.93
C ALA A 212 -16.64 -10.06 4.84
N THR A 213 -17.69 -9.78 5.62
CA THR A 213 -18.33 -8.48 5.72
C THR A 213 -17.40 -7.46 6.37
N PHE A 214 -16.69 -7.85 7.43
CA PHE A 214 -15.69 -7.01 8.08
C PHE A 214 -14.58 -6.60 7.11
N ILE A 215 -14.09 -7.54 6.28
CA ILE A 215 -13.08 -7.25 5.26
C ILE A 215 -13.63 -6.30 4.18
N ALA A 216 -14.89 -6.46 3.79
CA ALA A 216 -15.54 -5.53 2.87
C ALA A 216 -15.67 -4.12 3.48
N ASP A 217 -15.96 -4.03 4.77
CA ASP A 217 -16.00 -2.76 5.51
C ASP A 217 -14.61 -2.12 5.62
N LEU A 218 -13.55 -2.90 5.85
CA LEU A 218 -12.16 -2.41 5.80
C LEU A 218 -11.79 -1.85 4.42
N TRP A 219 -12.22 -2.48 3.33
CA TRP A 219 -12.05 -1.91 1.99
C TRP A 219 -12.77 -0.57 1.84
N ASN A 220 -14.01 -0.46 2.33
CA ASN A 220 -14.75 0.80 2.31
C ASN A 220 -14.03 1.89 3.11
N VAL A 221 -13.48 1.56 4.28
CA VAL A 221 -12.66 2.50 5.08
C VAL A 221 -11.41 2.93 4.29
N TRP A 222 -10.71 1.99 3.65
CA TRP A 222 -9.54 2.31 2.84
C TRP A 222 -9.88 3.24 1.67
N PHE A 223 -11.01 3.02 0.97
CA PHE A 223 -11.47 3.94 -0.07
C PHE A 223 -11.85 5.30 0.50
N LEU A 224 -12.59 5.36 1.61
CA LEU A 224 -12.96 6.61 2.26
C LEU A 224 -11.71 7.43 2.66
N LEU A 225 -10.67 6.79 3.20
CA LEU A 225 -9.44 7.46 3.58
C LEU A 225 -8.59 7.91 2.38
N THR A 226 -8.41 7.04 1.37
CA THR A 226 -7.56 7.36 0.21
C THR A 226 -8.24 8.25 -0.82
N GLU A 227 -9.56 8.43 -0.73
CA GLU A 227 -10.37 9.33 -1.56
C GLU A 227 -10.82 10.56 -0.78
N ASP A 228 -10.25 10.80 0.41
CA ASP A 228 -10.61 11.96 1.24
C ASP A 228 -10.08 13.26 0.65
N ASP A 229 -11.00 14.20 0.45
CA ASP A 229 -10.72 15.62 0.19
C ASP A 229 -11.45 16.49 1.24
N GLY A 230 -11.86 15.88 2.37
CA GLY A 230 -12.40 16.53 3.57
C GLY A 230 -13.75 15.99 4.04
N LYS A 231 -14.62 15.47 3.16
CA LYS A 231 -15.94 14.94 3.54
C LYS A 231 -15.85 13.52 4.08
N ASN A 232 -15.03 12.67 3.47
CA ASN A 232 -14.96 11.25 3.82
C ASN A 232 -14.40 11.02 5.23
N LEU A 233 -13.34 11.75 5.61
CA LEU A 233 -12.76 11.68 6.94
C LEU A 233 -13.72 12.24 7.99
N ARG A 234 -14.44 13.33 7.68
CA ARG A 234 -15.51 13.85 8.54
C ARG A 234 -16.61 12.80 8.78
N PHE A 235 -16.98 12.05 7.75
CA PHE A 235 -17.93 10.94 7.87
C PHE A 235 -17.39 9.82 8.78
N LEU A 236 -16.15 9.36 8.54
CA LEU A 236 -15.53 8.30 9.33
C LEU A 236 -15.43 8.67 10.81
N ASN A 237 -14.93 9.87 11.11
CA ASN A 237 -14.74 10.34 12.49
C ASN A 237 -16.06 10.68 13.18
N GLY A 238 -17.01 11.29 12.45
CA GLY A 238 -18.27 11.75 13.01
C GLY A 238 -19.38 10.69 13.10
N ARG A 239 -19.32 9.63 12.28
CA ARG A 239 -20.41 8.64 12.16
C ARG A 239 -19.98 7.20 12.41
N CYS A 240 -18.74 6.82 12.12
CA CYS A 240 -18.36 5.40 12.04
C CYS A 240 -17.64 4.83 13.27
N HIS A 241 -17.25 5.66 14.24
CA HIS A 241 -16.44 5.25 15.40
C HIS A 241 -15.16 4.51 14.95
N LEU A 242 -14.43 5.12 14.00
CA LEU A 242 -13.33 4.48 13.29
C LEU A 242 -12.23 3.96 14.23
N LYS A 243 -11.86 4.74 15.26
CA LYS A 243 -10.81 4.36 16.21
C LYS A 243 -11.20 3.12 17.01
N GLU A 244 -12.42 3.06 17.51
CA GLU A 244 -12.95 1.93 18.26
C GLU A 244 -13.15 0.70 17.37
N PHE A 245 -13.56 0.89 16.12
CA PHE A 245 -13.68 -0.17 15.13
C PHE A 245 -12.33 -0.86 14.86
N LEU A 246 -11.28 -0.09 14.55
CA LEU A 246 -9.94 -0.65 14.33
C LEU A 246 -9.30 -1.16 15.64
N GLY A 247 -9.55 -0.49 16.77
CA GLY A 247 -9.11 -0.93 18.09
C GLY A 247 -9.71 -2.27 18.51
N THR A 248 -10.96 -2.53 18.11
CA THR A 248 -11.61 -3.83 18.32
C THR A 248 -10.90 -4.92 17.53
N TYR A 249 -10.58 -4.69 16.25
CA TYR A 249 -9.82 -5.65 15.44
C TYR A 249 -8.41 -5.90 15.97
N TYR A 250 -7.74 -4.85 16.45
CA TYR A 250 -6.45 -4.98 17.11
C TYR A 250 -6.52 -5.95 18.29
N LYS A 251 -7.48 -5.76 19.22
CA LYS A 251 -7.61 -6.58 20.44
C LYS A 251 -8.17 -7.98 20.16
N ASP A 252 -9.20 -8.08 19.33
CA ASP A 252 -9.95 -9.33 19.10
C ASP A 252 -9.24 -10.29 18.13
N ASN A 253 -8.41 -9.77 17.21
CA ASN A 253 -7.76 -10.58 16.18
C ASN A 253 -6.23 -10.52 16.27
N LEU A 254 -5.62 -9.35 16.10
CA LEU A 254 -4.16 -9.23 15.97
C LEU A 254 -3.41 -9.66 17.24
N LEU A 255 -3.85 -9.16 18.40
CA LEU A 255 -3.24 -9.50 19.68
C LEU A 255 -3.41 -10.99 19.99
N LYS A 256 -4.62 -11.54 19.86
CA LYS A 256 -4.89 -12.96 20.12
C LYS A 256 -4.08 -13.90 19.22
N GLU A 257 -3.93 -13.58 17.93
CA GLU A 257 -3.12 -14.40 17.02
C GLU A 257 -1.63 -14.35 17.38
N SER A 258 -1.14 -13.22 17.89
CA SER A 258 0.27 -13.07 18.28
C SER A 258 0.63 -13.86 19.55
N LEU A 259 -0.36 -14.26 20.34
CA LEU A 259 -0.18 -15.14 21.50
C LEU A 259 -0.06 -16.62 21.11
N VAL A 260 -0.38 -16.98 19.86
CA VAL A 260 -0.25 -18.36 19.37
C VAL A 260 1.21 -18.64 19.03
N PRO A 261 1.81 -19.77 19.50
CA PRO A 261 3.17 -20.13 19.15
C PRO A 261 3.37 -20.23 17.64
N GLY A 262 4.42 -19.59 17.13
CA GLY A 262 4.74 -19.56 15.71
C GLY A 262 4.86 -18.15 15.14
N TYR A 263 4.97 -18.10 13.82
CA TYR A 263 5.00 -16.84 13.08
C TYR A 263 3.56 -16.46 12.73
N PRO A 264 3.06 -15.29 13.18
CA PRO A 264 1.69 -14.90 12.91
C PRO A 264 1.47 -14.71 11.41
N ARG A 265 0.27 -14.97 10.90
CA ARG A 265 0.07 -14.95 9.44
C ARG A 265 0.08 -13.53 8.91
N GLU A 266 0.55 -13.37 7.67
CA GLU A 266 0.31 -12.16 6.87
C GLU A 266 -1.00 -12.37 6.09
N THR A 267 -1.94 -11.45 6.25
CA THR A 267 -3.23 -11.50 5.55
C THR A 267 -3.65 -10.10 5.11
N GLY A 268 -4.48 -10.01 4.07
CA GLY A 268 -4.86 -8.74 3.47
C GLY A 268 -5.76 -7.86 4.36
N ASP A 269 -6.50 -8.45 5.31
CA ASP A 269 -7.23 -7.70 6.34
C ASP A 269 -6.29 -6.97 7.30
N LYS A 270 -5.16 -7.57 7.66
CA LYS A 270 -4.13 -6.89 8.48
C LYS A 270 -3.47 -5.76 7.72
N SER A 271 -3.22 -5.95 6.43
CA SER A 271 -2.78 -4.88 5.53
C SER A 271 -3.73 -3.69 5.56
N LEU A 272 -5.03 -3.92 5.30
CA LEU A 272 -6.00 -2.83 5.30
C LEU A 272 -6.07 -2.14 6.67
N ALA A 273 -6.07 -2.91 7.77
CA ALA A 273 -6.13 -2.35 9.11
C ALA A 273 -4.92 -1.45 9.46
N ILE A 274 -3.69 -1.89 9.18
CA ILE A 274 -2.50 -1.08 9.50
C ILE A 274 -2.44 0.19 8.65
N TRP A 275 -2.73 0.09 7.34
CA TRP A 275 -2.70 1.24 6.45
C TRP A 275 -3.84 2.23 6.72
N CYS A 276 -5.05 1.73 7.05
CA CYS A 276 -6.14 2.61 7.48
C CYS A 276 -5.79 3.32 8.79
N SER A 277 -5.12 2.66 9.73
CA SER A 277 -4.67 3.29 10.97
C SER A 277 -3.64 4.39 10.71
N LEU A 278 -2.68 4.14 9.82
CA LEU A 278 -1.66 5.12 9.41
C LEU A 278 -2.26 6.32 8.68
N PHE A 279 -3.15 6.11 7.72
CA PHE A 279 -3.76 7.19 6.93
C PHE A 279 -4.76 8.03 7.74
N ALA A 280 -5.47 7.42 8.68
CA ALA A 280 -6.37 8.14 9.59
C ALA A 280 -5.63 8.84 10.75
N GLY A 281 -4.32 8.60 10.90
CA GLY A 281 -3.52 9.16 12.00
C GLY A 281 -3.91 8.62 13.38
N ILE A 282 -4.42 7.38 13.42
CA ILE A 282 -4.86 6.69 14.65
C ILE A 282 -4.00 5.46 14.93
N ASP A 283 -2.77 5.42 14.40
CA ASP A 283 -1.81 4.36 14.68
C ASP A 283 -1.33 4.35 16.14
N THR A 284 -1.86 5.21 17.02
CA THR A 284 -1.66 5.20 18.48
C THR A 284 -2.56 4.20 19.23
N ILE A 285 -3.43 3.47 18.53
CA ILE A 285 -4.24 2.39 19.13
C ILE A 285 -3.33 1.40 19.87
N GLY A 286 -3.67 1.08 21.12
CA GLY A 286 -2.87 0.19 21.97
C GLY A 286 -1.62 0.87 22.55
N GLU A 287 -1.68 2.18 22.82
CA GLU A 287 -0.60 2.94 23.45
C GLU A 287 -1.10 3.76 24.65
N ASP A 288 -2.26 3.41 25.23
CA ASP A 288 -2.86 4.22 26.30
C ASP A 288 -2.08 4.10 27.63
N ASN A 289 -1.32 3.02 27.81
CA ASN A 289 -0.47 2.79 28.97
C ASN A 289 0.73 1.89 28.62
N ALA A 290 1.69 1.81 29.56
CA ALA A 290 2.91 1.03 29.44
C ALA A 290 2.69 -0.44 29.01
N ALA A 291 1.70 -1.12 29.60
CA ALA A 291 1.45 -2.53 29.30
C ALA A 291 0.90 -2.71 27.88
N GLU A 292 -0.01 -1.83 27.42
CA GLU A 292 -0.50 -1.87 26.05
C GLU A 292 0.61 -1.59 25.02
N VAL A 293 1.54 -0.69 25.34
CA VAL A 293 2.72 -0.43 24.50
C VAL A 293 3.60 -1.69 24.38
N ASP A 294 3.87 -2.36 25.51
CA ASP A 294 4.67 -3.58 25.53
C ASP A 294 3.98 -4.73 24.74
N GLU A 295 2.65 -4.85 24.86
CA GLU A 295 1.84 -5.78 24.05
C GLU A 295 1.94 -5.46 22.55
N LYS A 296 1.87 -4.18 22.18
CA LYS A 296 1.97 -3.73 20.80
C LYS A 296 3.34 -3.98 20.20
N ILE A 297 4.40 -3.71 20.98
CA ILE A 297 5.78 -4.05 20.61
C ILE A 297 5.86 -5.55 20.37
N PHE A 298 5.42 -6.37 21.32
CA PHE A 298 5.44 -7.84 21.20
C PHE A 298 4.72 -8.33 19.94
N MET A 299 3.55 -7.75 19.64
CA MET A 299 2.72 -8.09 18.47
C MET A 299 3.39 -7.75 17.13
N LEU A 300 4.08 -6.61 17.03
CA LEU A 300 4.66 -6.14 15.77
C LEU A 300 6.04 -6.76 15.46
N ARG A 301 6.82 -7.10 16.49
CA ARG A 301 8.20 -7.59 16.35
C ARG A 301 8.38 -8.76 15.39
N PRO A 302 7.51 -9.79 15.35
CA PRO A 302 7.63 -10.88 14.39
C PRO A 302 7.67 -10.41 12.94
N TYR A 303 6.80 -9.47 12.59
CA TYR A 303 6.72 -8.93 11.23
C TYR A 303 7.92 -8.05 10.87
N VAL A 304 8.48 -7.36 11.87
CA VAL A 304 9.68 -6.52 11.71
C VAL A 304 10.92 -7.37 11.49
N PHE A 305 11.15 -8.34 12.38
CA PHE A 305 12.45 -8.97 12.52
C PHE A 305 12.56 -10.39 11.97
N ALA A 306 11.45 -11.07 11.67
CA ALA A 306 11.49 -12.34 10.95
C ALA A 306 11.65 -12.11 9.44
N CYS A 307 12.71 -11.42 9.03
CA CYS A 307 12.97 -11.04 7.63
C CYS A 307 12.90 -12.26 6.70
N ALA A 308 13.47 -13.38 7.13
CA ALA A 308 13.45 -14.60 6.33
C ALA A 308 12.09 -15.29 6.20
N LYS A 309 11.05 -14.83 6.92
CA LYS A 309 9.70 -15.42 6.92
C LYS A 309 8.71 -14.66 6.04
N TYR A 310 8.76 -13.33 6.06
CA TYR A 310 7.78 -12.49 5.36
C TYR A 310 8.42 -11.83 4.15
N ASP A 311 7.66 -11.64 3.08
CA ASP A 311 8.11 -10.86 1.92
C ASP A 311 7.86 -9.37 2.16
N VAL A 312 8.58 -8.53 1.43
CA VAL A 312 8.39 -7.06 1.40
C VAL A 312 8.11 -6.53 0.01
N THR A 313 7.89 -7.43 -0.96
CA THR A 313 7.72 -7.09 -2.37
C THR A 313 6.42 -7.61 -2.95
N TYR A 314 5.88 -6.89 -3.94
CA TYR A 314 4.68 -7.32 -4.68
C TYR A 314 4.96 -8.54 -5.57
N ALA A 315 6.21 -8.67 -6.02
CA ALA A 315 6.75 -9.82 -6.72
C ALA A 315 8.20 -10.08 -6.26
N PRO A 316 8.72 -11.32 -6.30
CA PRO A 316 10.09 -11.62 -5.94
C PRO A 316 11.07 -10.69 -6.67
N TRP A 317 12.03 -10.15 -5.93
CA TRP A 317 12.97 -9.14 -6.44
C TRP A 317 13.98 -9.70 -7.43
N HIS A 318 14.15 -11.03 -7.46
CA HIS A 318 15.00 -11.75 -8.42
C HIS A 318 14.48 -11.66 -9.86
N HIS A 319 13.20 -11.32 -10.07
CA HIS A 319 12.66 -11.05 -11.39
C HIS A 319 12.87 -9.59 -11.77
N ARG A 320 13.78 -9.38 -12.73
CA ARG A 320 14.07 -8.06 -13.33
C ARG A 320 12.89 -7.53 -14.13
N LYS A 321 12.17 -8.44 -14.78
CA LYS A 321 11.11 -8.14 -15.74
C LYS A 321 9.84 -8.87 -15.37
N LEU A 322 8.75 -8.13 -15.43
CA LEU A 322 7.40 -8.56 -15.18
C LEU A 322 6.49 -7.79 -16.16
N PRO A 323 5.34 -8.35 -16.58
CA PRO A 323 4.87 -9.71 -16.27
C PRO A 323 5.79 -10.81 -16.85
N LEU A 324 5.76 -12.00 -16.25
CA LEU A 324 6.56 -13.13 -16.75
C LEU A 324 6.06 -13.69 -18.07
N CYS A 325 4.76 -13.57 -18.33
CA CYS A 325 4.15 -14.01 -19.56
C CYS A 325 3.34 -12.89 -20.22
N ALA A 326 3.12 -13.01 -21.52
CA ALA A 326 2.22 -12.12 -22.22
C ALA A 326 0.78 -12.28 -21.68
N PRO A 327 -0.06 -11.24 -21.74
CA PRO A 327 -1.42 -11.27 -21.17
C PRO A 327 -2.33 -12.40 -21.69
N ASP A 328 -2.00 -13.00 -22.84
CA ASP A 328 -2.73 -14.09 -23.48
C ASP A 328 -2.17 -15.50 -23.20
N CYS A 329 -1.12 -15.61 -22.38
CA CYS A 329 -0.52 -16.87 -21.99
C CYS A 329 -1.51 -17.79 -21.28
N THR A 330 -1.61 -19.04 -21.76
CA THR A 330 -2.48 -20.09 -21.18
C THR A 330 -1.73 -21.04 -20.27
N ASP A 331 -0.43 -21.20 -20.48
CA ASP A 331 0.41 -22.18 -19.80
C ASP A 331 1.72 -21.52 -19.35
N HIS A 332 1.89 -21.41 -18.03
CA HIS A 332 3.15 -21.03 -17.41
C HIS A 332 3.43 -22.00 -16.26
N GLU A 333 4.71 -22.28 -15.99
CA GLU A 333 5.06 -23.08 -14.81
C GLU A 333 4.55 -22.38 -13.55
N PRO A 334 3.90 -23.12 -12.63
CA PRO A 334 3.46 -22.55 -11.38
C PRO A 334 4.67 -22.29 -10.49
N ASP A 335 5.24 -21.08 -10.56
CA ASP A 335 6.21 -20.65 -9.56
C ASP A 335 5.46 -20.33 -8.26
N LEU A 336 5.64 -21.19 -7.26
CA LEU A 336 5.02 -21.07 -5.94
C LEU A 336 5.45 -19.81 -5.18
N THR A 337 6.53 -19.14 -5.60
CA THR A 337 7.00 -17.86 -5.04
C THR A 337 6.24 -16.65 -5.62
N LEU A 338 5.58 -16.81 -6.76
CA LEU A 338 4.87 -15.75 -7.48
C LEU A 338 3.36 -15.85 -7.24
N ARG A 339 2.94 -15.54 -6.00
CA ARG A 339 1.51 -15.60 -5.64
C ARG A 339 0.84 -14.26 -5.82
N SER A 340 -0.31 -14.24 -6.50
CA SER A 340 -1.17 -13.06 -6.50
C SER A 340 -1.65 -12.76 -5.08
N LYS A 341 -1.41 -11.53 -4.64
CA LYS A 341 -1.88 -11.00 -3.34
C LYS A 341 -3.23 -10.28 -3.48
N ALA A 342 -3.91 -10.42 -4.62
CA ALA A 342 -5.13 -9.67 -4.92
C ALA A 342 -6.33 -10.22 -4.15
N MET A 343 -7.10 -9.32 -3.52
CA MET A 343 -8.34 -9.64 -2.82
C MET A 343 -9.55 -9.22 -3.64
N THR A 344 -10.66 -9.95 -3.46
CA THR A 344 -11.94 -9.55 -4.04
C THR A 344 -12.67 -8.59 -3.11
N TYR A 345 -13.26 -7.53 -3.66
CA TYR A 345 -14.11 -6.59 -2.94
C TYR A 345 -15.33 -6.21 -3.78
N LYS A 346 -16.40 -5.71 -3.14
CA LYS A 346 -17.61 -5.23 -3.84
C LYS A 346 -17.67 -3.71 -3.76
N ARG A 347 -17.94 -3.05 -4.89
CA ARG A 347 -18.06 -1.60 -4.96
C ARG A 347 -18.89 -1.17 -6.16
N PHE A 348 -19.72 -0.14 -6.02
CA PHE A 348 -20.61 0.35 -7.10
C PHE A 348 -21.52 -0.73 -7.72
N GLY A 349 -21.87 -1.77 -6.95
CA GLY A 349 -22.67 -2.91 -7.42
C GLY A 349 -21.90 -4.01 -8.16
N TYR A 350 -20.57 -3.89 -8.26
CA TYR A 350 -19.71 -4.85 -8.97
C TYR A 350 -18.69 -5.51 -8.04
N SER A 351 -18.21 -6.69 -8.44
CA SER A 351 -17.10 -7.38 -7.78
C SER A 351 -15.79 -7.05 -8.51
N TRP A 352 -14.79 -6.64 -7.74
CA TRP A 352 -13.50 -6.18 -8.20
C TRP A 352 -12.38 -6.99 -7.55
N LYS A 353 -11.18 -6.93 -8.13
CA LYS A 353 -9.93 -7.41 -7.53
C LYS A 353 -8.92 -6.28 -7.43
N ARG A 354 -8.15 -6.26 -6.33
CA ARG A 354 -7.09 -5.29 -6.03
C ARG A 354 -6.14 -5.89 -5.01
N VAL A 355 -4.85 -5.60 -5.11
CA VAL A 355 -3.89 -5.94 -4.05
C VAL A 355 -3.95 -4.84 -3.00
N PRO A 356 -4.14 -5.15 -1.71
CA PRO A 356 -4.05 -4.11 -0.68
C PRO A 356 -2.59 -3.62 -0.55
N PRO A 357 -2.33 -2.43 0.00
CA PRO A 357 -0.95 -1.96 0.19
C PRO A 357 -0.12 -2.98 1.01
N HIS A 358 1.20 -3.07 0.82
CA HIS A 358 1.97 -4.18 1.41
C HIS A 358 1.90 -4.17 2.96
N PHE A 359 1.48 -5.27 3.59
CA PHE A 359 1.28 -5.32 5.04
C PHE A 359 2.57 -5.04 5.83
N ILE A 360 3.64 -5.79 5.52
CA ILE A 360 4.91 -5.68 6.22
C ILE A 360 5.52 -4.27 6.15
N LEU A 361 5.38 -3.58 5.01
CA LEU A 361 5.85 -2.20 4.86
C LEU A 361 5.06 -1.23 5.76
N GLY A 362 3.75 -1.42 5.88
CA GLY A 362 2.93 -0.68 6.85
C GLY A 362 3.33 -0.95 8.30
N VAL A 363 3.68 -2.20 8.63
CA VAL A 363 4.21 -2.54 9.96
C VAL A 363 5.56 -1.85 10.21
N TYR A 364 6.43 -1.74 9.22
CA TYR A 364 7.71 -1.05 9.37
C TYR A 364 7.50 0.42 9.71
N VAL A 365 6.63 1.13 8.98
CA VAL A 365 6.28 2.53 9.30
C VAL A 365 5.68 2.63 10.70
N GLY A 366 4.68 1.80 11.02
CA GLY A 366 4.03 1.80 12.33
C GLY A 366 4.98 1.51 13.49
N PHE A 367 5.93 0.58 13.30
CA PHE A 367 6.93 0.25 14.30
C PHE A 367 7.95 1.38 14.47
N MET A 368 8.44 1.98 13.39
CA MET A 368 9.36 3.14 13.47
C MET A 368 8.72 4.33 14.20
N ARG A 369 7.43 4.58 13.95
CA ARG A 369 6.64 5.57 14.70
C ARG A 369 6.54 5.23 16.19
N LEU A 370 6.24 3.97 16.50
CA LEU A 370 6.18 3.47 17.87
C LEU A 370 7.52 3.64 18.60
N LEU A 371 8.64 3.34 17.94
CA LEU A 371 10.00 3.52 18.51
C LEU A 371 10.27 4.96 18.90
N GLU A 372 9.85 5.93 18.09
CA GLU A 372 10.08 7.35 18.40
C GLU A 372 9.20 7.87 19.52
N ARG A 373 7.99 7.32 19.65
CA ARG A 373 7.08 7.69 20.74
C ARG A 373 7.48 7.05 22.08
N HIS A 374 8.09 5.87 22.06
CA HIS A 374 8.37 5.05 23.25
C HIS A 374 9.80 4.47 23.26
N SER A 375 10.80 5.32 23.01
CA SER A 375 12.20 4.89 22.83
C SER A 375 12.80 4.16 24.03
N ASP A 376 12.34 4.45 25.24
CA ASP A 376 12.78 3.84 26.49
C ASP A 376 12.33 2.38 26.67
N ARG A 377 11.32 1.94 25.90
CA ARG A 377 10.64 0.64 26.13
C ARG A 377 11.07 -0.49 25.19
N VAL A 378 11.88 -0.21 24.16
CA VAL A 378 11.99 -1.14 23.03
C VAL A 378 13.23 -2.03 23.02
N GLY A 379 13.96 -2.13 24.14
CA GLY A 379 15.11 -3.02 24.23
C GLY A 379 16.24 -2.66 23.26
N LEU A 380 16.42 -1.36 23.00
CA LEU A 380 17.50 -0.82 22.17
C LEU A 380 18.86 -1.15 22.81
N LYS A 381 19.75 -1.76 22.04
CA LYS A 381 21.11 -2.10 22.46
C LYS A 381 21.99 -0.83 22.50
N ALA A 382 23.01 -0.83 23.35
CA ALA A 382 24.11 0.13 23.25
C ALA A 382 24.79 0.00 21.87
N GLY A 383 24.96 1.12 21.16
CA GLY A 383 25.47 1.12 19.78
C GLY A 383 24.49 1.62 18.73
N SER A 384 23.26 1.99 19.10
CA SER A 384 22.39 2.78 18.21
C SER A 384 23.01 4.13 17.89
N SER A 385 22.77 4.64 16.69
CA SER A 385 23.18 5.99 16.29
C SER A 385 21.97 6.92 16.21
N THR A 386 22.23 8.21 16.37
CA THR A 386 21.21 9.26 16.27
C THR A 386 21.70 10.35 15.35
N PHE A 387 20.77 11.14 14.82
CA PHE A 387 21.14 12.34 14.08
C PHE A 387 21.82 13.35 15.03
N SER A 388 22.91 13.94 14.56
CA SER A 388 23.51 15.09 15.25
C SER A 388 22.49 16.22 15.28
N SER A 389 22.23 16.74 16.47
CA SER A 389 21.25 17.81 16.71
C SER A 389 21.85 18.89 17.59
N THR A 390 21.36 20.11 17.43
CA THR A 390 21.72 21.24 18.29
C THR A 390 20.96 21.15 19.63
N PRO A 391 21.45 21.80 20.70
CA PRO A 391 20.71 21.87 21.96
C PRO A 391 19.30 22.48 21.84
N PHE A 392 19.05 23.29 20.82
CA PHE A 392 17.73 23.87 20.55
C PHE A 392 16.73 22.89 19.94
N GLU A 393 17.23 21.80 19.35
CA GLU A 393 16.42 20.72 18.77
C GLU A 393 16.12 19.61 19.79
N ALA A 394 16.68 19.70 20.99
CA ALA A 394 16.45 18.73 22.06
C ALA A 394 14.95 18.68 22.43
N GLY A 395 14.36 17.48 22.33
CA GLY A 395 12.95 17.24 22.63
C GLY A 395 11.98 17.54 21.48
N LEU A 396 12.47 17.95 20.31
CA LEU A 396 11.61 18.03 19.12
C LEU A 396 11.18 16.62 18.65
N PRO A 397 10.02 16.51 17.98
CA PRO A 397 9.52 15.22 17.51
C PRO A 397 10.49 14.53 16.54
N GLY A 398 10.61 13.20 16.61
CA GLY A 398 11.48 12.42 15.72
C GLY A 398 11.06 12.46 14.25
N LEU A 399 11.87 11.88 13.37
CA LEU A 399 11.66 11.95 11.91
C LEU A 399 10.34 11.29 11.46
N PHE A 400 9.96 10.16 12.06
CA PHE A 400 8.74 9.42 11.74
C PHE A 400 7.53 9.88 12.56
N SER A 401 7.71 10.78 13.52
CA SER A 401 6.68 11.22 14.47
C SER A 401 5.52 11.99 13.86
N ALA A 402 5.67 12.53 12.64
CA ALA A 402 4.63 13.30 11.98
C ALA A 402 3.40 12.43 11.68
N ILE A 403 2.24 12.89 12.16
CA ILE A 403 0.93 12.28 11.91
C ILE A 403 0.03 13.35 11.29
N GLN A 404 -0.21 13.24 10.00
CA GLN A 404 -1.11 14.13 9.26
C GLN A 404 -1.93 13.33 8.25
N THR A 405 -3.21 13.71 8.11
CA THR A 405 -4.10 13.18 7.08
C THR A 405 -3.75 13.81 5.73
N MET A 406 -3.71 12.99 4.69
CA MET A 406 -3.22 13.37 3.37
C MET A 406 -4.36 13.51 2.38
N GLU A 407 -4.24 14.46 1.46
CA GLU A 407 -5.22 14.67 0.39
C GLU A 407 -5.21 13.50 -0.60
N SER A 408 -6.36 13.25 -1.24
CA SER A 408 -6.53 12.13 -2.17
C SER A 408 -5.48 12.02 -3.30
N PRO A 409 -4.92 13.11 -3.89
CA PRO A 409 -3.92 13.00 -4.95
C PRO A 409 -2.63 12.28 -4.50
N LEU A 410 -2.25 12.41 -3.23
CA LEU A 410 -1.04 11.78 -2.68
C LEU A 410 -1.15 10.24 -2.62
N HIS A 411 -2.37 9.72 -2.71
CA HIS A 411 -2.65 8.28 -2.73
C HIS A 411 -2.72 7.67 -4.14
N ASP A 412 -2.74 8.49 -5.20
CA ASP A 412 -3.05 8.01 -6.55
C ASP A 412 -2.00 7.02 -7.09
N ARG A 413 -0.71 7.24 -6.81
CA ARG A 413 0.36 6.33 -7.26
C ARG A 413 0.26 4.96 -6.58
N GLU A 414 0.01 4.94 -5.28
CA GLU A 414 -0.16 3.68 -4.55
C GLU A 414 -1.44 2.97 -5.03
N TRP A 415 -2.52 3.74 -5.24
CA TRP A 415 -3.74 3.22 -5.86
C TRP A 415 -3.48 2.62 -7.24
N GLN A 416 -2.65 3.24 -8.08
CA GLN A 416 -2.26 2.73 -9.40
C GLN A 416 -1.51 1.40 -9.25
N ARG A 417 -0.50 1.33 -8.38
CA ARG A 417 0.28 0.10 -8.12
C ARG A 417 -0.63 -1.04 -7.67
N ASN A 418 -1.49 -0.77 -6.68
CA ASN A 418 -2.45 -1.73 -6.15
C ASN A 418 -3.48 -2.21 -7.21
N THR A 419 -3.75 -1.37 -8.23
CA THR A 419 -4.63 -1.71 -9.36
C THR A 419 -3.92 -2.54 -10.43
N MET A 420 -2.69 -2.19 -10.78
CA MET A 420 -2.01 -2.71 -11.98
C MET A 420 -1.06 -3.87 -11.69
N CYS A 421 -0.55 -3.98 -10.46
CA CYS A 421 0.45 -4.98 -10.06
C CYS A 421 -0.21 -6.13 -9.28
N GLN A 422 -1.28 -6.73 -9.85
CA GLN A 422 -2.09 -7.72 -9.13
C GLN A 422 -1.53 -9.14 -9.16
N ASP A 423 -0.96 -9.50 -10.29
CA ASP A 423 -0.38 -10.81 -10.55
C ASP A 423 0.89 -10.63 -11.39
N PRO A 424 2.07 -10.98 -10.86
CA PRO A 424 3.33 -10.84 -11.60
C PRO A 424 3.43 -11.76 -12.83
N HIS A 425 2.56 -12.76 -12.98
CA HIS A 425 2.54 -13.56 -14.19
C HIS A 425 1.89 -12.81 -15.35
N THR A 426 0.68 -12.27 -15.12
CA THR A 426 -0.21 -11.84 -16.21
C THR A 426 -0.55 -10.36 -16.20
N SER A 427 -0.39 -9.67 -15.06
CA SER A 427 -0.74 -8.26 -14.96
C SER A 427 0.34 -7.40 -15.60
N GLN A 428 -0.06 -6.43 -16.42
CA GLN A 428 0.88 -5.59 -17.14
C GLN A 428 1.77 -4.71 -16.24
N GLY A 429 1.33 -4.42 -15.02
CA GLY A 429 2.04 -3.53 -14.12
C GLY A 429 1.91 -2.05 -14.51
N LEU A 430 2.75 -1.23 -13.90
CA LEU A 430 2.75 0.21 -14.05
C LEU A 430 3.41 0.67 -15.36
N PRO A 431 3.05 1.87 -15.85
CA PRO A 431 3.86 2.58 -16.83
C PRO A 431 5.30 2.78 -16.32
N PRO A 432 6.35 2.66 -17.17
CA PRO A 432 7.74 2.56 -16.70
C PRO A 432 8.25 3.73 -15.84
N LEU A 433 7.79 4.95 -16.11
CA LEU A 433 8.24 6.17 -15.42
C LEU A 433 7.26 6.66 -14.35
N THR A 434 6.35 5.81 -13.85
CA THR A 434 5.32 6.19 -12.85
C THR A 434 5.89 6.89 -11.59
N TYR A 435 7.12 6.53 -11.20
CA TYR A 435 7.82 7.08 -10.02
C TYR A 435 8.88 8.14 -10.35
N ARG A 436 8.96 8.63 -11.60
CA ARG A 436 9.86 9.73 -11.95
C ARG A 436 9.59 10.96 -11.06
N GLY A 437 10.66 11.62 -10.65
CA GLY A 437 10.68 12.79 -9.77
C GLY A 437 10.29 12.50 -8.33
N GLN A 438 10.08 11.23 -7.95
CA GLN A 438 9.70 10.85 -6.59
C GLN A 438 10.87 10.27 -5.78
N ILE A 439 11.99 9.96 -6.42
CA ILE A 439 13.18 9.35 -5.78
C ILE A 439 14.29 10.38 -5.67
N GLN A 440 14.45 11.25 -6.66
CA GLN A 440 15.43 12.33 -6.60
C GLN A 440 15.17 13.23 -5.39
N GLY A 441 16.25 13.53 -4.66
CA GLY A 441 16.23 14.41 -3.49
C GLY A 441 17.12 13.93 -2.35
N TYR A 442 17.03 14.66 -1.24
CA TYR A 442 17.72 14.35 0.00
C TYR A 442 16.81 13.52 0.92
N TRP A 443 17.31 12.39 1.39
CA TRP A 443 16.59 11.41 2.19
C TRP A 443 17.27 11.26 3.54
N ARG A 444 16.45 11.16 4.59
CA ARG A 444 16.89 10.79 5.94
C ARG A 444 16.06 9.62 6.43
N GLY A 445 16.62 8.80 7.30
CA GLY A 445 15.84 7.78 7.99
C GLY A 445 16.70 6.88 8.84
N LYS A 446 16.20 5.66 9.05
CA LYS A 446 16.87 4.69 9.91
C LYS A 446 16.61 3.27 9.46
N PHE A 447 17.50 2.39 9.86
CA PHE A 447 17.38 0.96 9.67
C PHE A 447 17.62 0.21 10.97
N LEU A 448 16.95 -0.93 11.11
CA LEU A 448 16.98 -1.78 12.29
C LEU A 448 17.79 -3.03 11.99
N PHE A 449 18.53 -3.51 12.97
CA PHE A 449 19.34 -4.71 12.83
C PHE A 449 19.48 -5.48 14.15
N TYR A 450 19.58 -6.80 14.04
CA TYR A 450 19.98 -7.66 15.16
C TYR A 450 21.48 -7.84 15.19
N ASP A 451 22.04 -8.16 16.35
CA ASP A 451 23.38 -8.72 16.41
C ASP A 451 23.49 -9.95 15.49
N PHE A 452 24.64 -10.13 14.83
CA PHE A 452 24.82 -11.17 13.84
C PHE A 452 24.55 -12.57 14.42
N ASP A 453 25.00 -12.84 15.65
CA ASP A 453 24.79 -14.13 16.29
C ASP A 453 23.32 -14.40 16.58
N LEU A 454 22.59 -13.37 17.04
CA LEU A 454 21.16 -13.47 17.30
C LEU A 454 20.38 -13.67 16.00
N TYR A 455 20.74 -12.96 14.93
CA TYR A 455 20.12 -13.15 13.63
C TYR A 455 20.35 -14.56 13.09
N ARG A 456 21.57 -15.10 13.22
CA ARG A 456 21.89 -16.48 12.83
C ARG A 456 21.07 -17.51 13.62
N GLN A 457 20.85 -17.28 14.92
CA GLN A 457 19.98 -18.14 15.74
C GLN A 457 18.52 -18.07 15.28
N ILE A 458 18.02 -16.89 14.93
CA ILE A 458 16.67 -16.72 14.36
C ILE A 458 16.52 -17.50 13.05
N LEU A 459 17.53 -17.44 12.17
CA LEU A 459 17.56 -18.23 10.93
C LEU A 459 17.58 -19.73 11.21
N ALA A 460 18.24 -20.17 12.29
CA ALA A 460 18.25 -21.55 12.75
C ALA A 460 16.94 -22.00 13.44
N GLY A 461 15.97 -21.10 13.59
CA GLY A 461 14.66 -21.39 14.15
C GLY A 461 14.45 -20.93 15.59
N ASP A 462 15.38 -20.18 16.19
CA ASP A 462 15.13 -19.56 17.50
C ASP A 462 14.13 -18.41 17.39
N MET A 463 12.87 -18.77 17.57
CA MET A 463 11.77 -17.83 17.56
C MET A 463 11.81 -16.86 18.74
N ARG A 464 12.41 -17.23 19.87
CA ARG A 464 12.43 -16.38 21.06
C ARG A 464 13.23 -15.10 20.81
N GLY A 465 14.32 -15.21 20.04
CA GLY A 465 15.10 -14.06 19.58
C GLY A 465 14.28 -13.03 18.81
N VAL A 466 13.27 -13.45 18.05
CA VAL A 466 12.39 -12.53 17.30
C VAL A 466 11.53 -11.67 18.24
N TYR A 467 10.95 -12.28 19.29
CA TYR A 467 10.03 -11.63 20.20
C TYR A 467 10.72 -10.82 21.30
N THR A 468 11.85 -11.28 21.82
CA THR A 468 12.50 -10.69 23.01
C THR A 468 13.95 -10.27 22.80
N GLY A 469 14.51 -10.45 21.59
CA GLY A 469 15.89 -10.09 21.29
C GLY A 469 16.17 -8.59 21.45
N THR A 470 17.41 -8.21 21.74
CA THR A 470 17.81 -6.79 21.67
C THR A 470 18.20 -6.47 20.24
N PHE A 471 17.78 -5.31 19.73
CA PHE A 471 18.15 -4.82 18.40
C PHE A 471 18.75 -3.43 18.51
N ALA A 472 19.40 -2.98 17.45
CA ALA A 472 19.94 -1.63 17.34
C ALA A 472 19.29 -0.90 16.16
N GLU A 473 19.32 0.42 16.22
CA GLU A 473 18.91 1.29 15.13
C GLU A 473 20.11 2.12 14.64
N GLN A 474 20.16 2.34 13.34
CA GLN A 474 21.14 3.21 12.76
C GLN A 474 20.49 4.20 11.82
N VAL A 475 20.84 5.47 11.97
CA VAL A 475 20.36 6.53 11.09
C VAL A 475 21.15 6.55 9.78
N ALA A 476 20.48 6.95 8.71
CA ALA A 476 21.03 7.03 7.37
C ALA A 476 20.61 8.33 6.69
N GLU A 477 21.52 8.87 5.89
CA GLU A 477 21.31 10.05 5.05
C GLU A 477 21.82 9.74 3.64
N MET A 478 21.05 10.12 2.62
CA MET A 478 21.45 9.91 1.22
C MET A 478 20.91 11.01 0.32
N GLU A 479 21.69 11.39 -0.68
CA GLU A 479 21.26 12.27 -1.76
C GLU A 479 21.21 11.47 -3.05
N LEU A 480 20.03 11.40 -3.66
CA LEU A 480 19.75 10.58 -4.82
C LEU A 480 19.44 11.47 -6.04
N LYS A 481 19.94 11.05 -7.20
CA LYS A 481 19.63 11.63 -8.51
C LYS A 481 19.05 10.57 -9.43
N GLU A 482 18.04 10.96 -10.19
CA GLU A 482 17.43 10.11 -11.21
C GLU A 482 18.05 10.36 -12.58
N THR A 483 18.16 9.31 -13.38
CA THR A 483 18.56 9.40 -14.79
C THR A 483 17.67 8.49 -15.61
N MET A 484 16.94 9.08 -16.56
CA MET A 484 16.00 8.35 -17.41
C MET A 484 16.72 7.90 -18.68
N VAL A 485 16.55 6.62 -19.00
CA VAL A 485 17.22 5.99 -20.14
C VAL A 485 16.22 5.23 -21.00
N LYS A 486 16.45 5.23 -22.31
CA LYS A 486 15.80 4.36 -23.28
C LYS A 486 16.56 3.04 -23.33
N VAL A 487 15.88 1.95 -23.04
CA VAL A 487 16.45 0.60 -22.99
C VAL A 487 15.61 -0.36 -23.81
N ARG A 488 16.23 -1.43 -24.31
CA ARG A 488 15.47 -2.50 -24.95
C ARG A 488 14.64 -3.23 -23.91
N GLU A 489 13.46 -3.70 -24.28
CA GLU A 489 12.60 -4.49 -23.38
C GLU A 489 13.34 -5.73 -22.85
N GLU A 490 14.21 -6.34 -23.66
CA GLU A 490 15.06 -7.46 -23.24
C GLU A 490 16.26 -7.07 -22.34
N ASP A 491 16.52 -5.79 -22.12
CA ASP A 491 17.67 -5.31 -21.33
C ASP A 491 17.25 -4.59 -20.03
N VAL A 492 15.93 -4.45 -19.78
CA VAL A 492 15.37 -3.88 -18.53
C VAL A 492 15.93 -4.58 -17.29
N GLY A 493 16.35 -3.77 -16.31
CA GLY A 493 16.97 -4.25 -15.08
C GLY A 493 18.46 -4.57 -15.22
N GLY A 494 19.07 -4.24 -16.36
CA GLY A 494 20.49 -4.40 -16.63
C GLY A 494 20.94 -5.86 -16.85
N LYS A 495 22.23 -6.04 -17.16
CA LYS A 495 22.87 -7.35 -17.42
C LYS A 495 23.82 -7.82 -16.31
N GLY A 496 24.19 -6.94 -15.39
CA GLY A 496 25.07 -7.29 -14.26
C GLY A 496 24.35 -8.06 -13.15
N PRO A 497 25.02 -8.43 -12.06
CA PRO A 497 24.40 -9.23 -10.98
C PRO A 497 23.26 -8.51 -10.25
N LEU A 498 22.30 -9.25 -9.71
CA LEU A 498 21.15 -8.68 -8.98
C LEU A 498 21.55 -8.04 -7.64
N LEU A 499 22.55 -8.62 -6.97
CA LEU A 499 23.19 -8.02 -5.79
C LEU A 499 23.97 -6.74 -6.11
N CYS A 500 24.12 -6.41 -7.40
CA CYS A 500 24.69 -5.17 -7.91
C CYS A 500 23.62 -4.23 -8.48
N ALA A 501 22.34 -4.42 -8.13
CA ALA A 501 21.22 -3.73 -8.76
C ALA A 501 21.26 -3.79 -10.31
N GLY A 502 21.75 -4.88 -10.89
CA GLY A 502 21.83 -5.08 -12.34
C GLY A 502 23.00 -4.36 -13.04
N PHE A 503 23.85 -3.65 -12.31
CA PHE A 503 25.06 -3.01 -12.84
C PHE A 503 26.25 -3.98 -12.87
N GLN A 504 27.23 -3.69 -13.73
CA GLN A 504 28.45 -4.50 -13.82
C GLN A 504 29.35 -4.25 -12.60
N GLU A 505 30.13 -5.27 -12.22
CA GLU A 505 31.17 -5.15 -11.20
C GLU A 505 32.44 -4.56 -11.82
N GLU A 506 32.39 -3.31 -12.27
CA GLU A 506 33.57 -2.60 -12.76
C GLU A 506 34.13 -1.71 -11.63
N GLY A 507 35.40 -1.91 -11.29
CA GLY A 507 36.10 -1.26 -10.17
C GLY A 507 36.54 0.18 -10.44
N GLY A 508 35.65 1.02 -10.95
CA GLY A 508 35.89 2.45 -11.16
C GLY A 508 35.95 3.23 -9.85
N GLU A 509 36.51 4.45 -9.89
CA GLU A 509 36.35 5.39 -8.78
C GLU A 509 34.87 5.77 -8.63
N THR A 510 34.41 5.96 -7.38
CA THR A 510 32.99 6.18 -7.09
C THR A 510 32.42 7.35 -7.90
N ASP A 511 33.22 8.39 -8.15
CA ASP A 511 32.79 9.59 -8.88
C ASP A 511 32.65 9.34 -10.39
N GLU A 512 33.62 8.66 -11.03
CA GLU A 512 33.53 8.27 -12.45
C GLU A 512 32.31 7.39 -12.72
N GLU A 513 32.01 6.48 -11.79
CA GLU A 513 30.83 5.64 -11.87
C GLU A 513 29.55 6.46 -11.77
N GLN A 514 29.47 7.43 -10.85
CA GLN A 514 28.32 8.31 -10.73
C GLN A 514 28.10 9.12 -12.02
N GLU A 515 29.18 9.65 -12.62
CA GLU A 515 29.12 10.38 -13.89
C GLU A 515 28.64 9.48 -15.03
N ARG A 516 29.14 8.24 -15.09
CA ARG A 516 28.71 7.26 -16.11
C ARG A 516 27.23 6.92 -15.98
N ILE A 517 26.70 6.78 -14.76
CA ILE A 517 25.26 6.54 -14.54
C ILE A 517 24.44 7.75 -14.97
N GLN A 518 24.87 8.97 -14.61
CA GLN A 518 24.21 10.22 -15.01
C GLN A 518 24.27 10.46 -16.53
N ALA A 519 25.28 9.91 -17.21
CA ALA A 519 25.38 9.89 -18.66
C ALA A 519 24.59 8.73 -19.33
N GLY A 520 23.74 8.01 -18.59
CA GLY A 520 22.86 6.96 -19.11
C GLY A 520 23.42 5.54 -19.05
N TYR A 521 24.63 5.36 -18.52
CA TYR A 521 25.29 4.05 -18.35
C TYR A 521 25.34 3.24 -19.66
N GLY A 522 25.67 3.90 -20.77
CA GLY A 522 25.73 3.30 -22.11
C GLY A 522 24.40 3.21 -22.85
N ASN A 523 23.32 3.74 -22.27
CA ASN A 523 22.01 3.86 -22.91
C ASN A 523 21.74 5.32 -23.30
N GLU A 524 20.87 5.51 -24.29
CA GLU A 524 20.40 6.83 -24.70
C GLU A 524 19.55 7.47 -23.59
N LEU A 525 19.83 8.72 -23.25
CA LEU A 525 19.01 9.49 -22.31
C LEU A 525 17.65 9.80 -22.93
N CYS A 526 16.59 9.81 -22.12
CA CYS A 526 15.25 10.15 -22.61
C CYS A 526 14.43 10.94 -21.60
N ASP A 527 13.39 11.60 -22.09
CA ASP A 527 12.40 12.33 -21.33
C ASP A 527 11.02 11.66 -21.37
N ASP A 528 10.04 12.19 -20.64
CA ASP A 528 8.70 11.58 -20.52
C ASP A 528 7.95 11.59 -21.85
N ALA A 529 8.13 12.67 -22.62
CA ALA A 529 7.43 12.89 -23.88
C ALA A 529 7.97 12.02 -25.04
N ASP A 530 9.17 11.45 -24.90
CA ASP A 530 9.80 10.71 -26.00
C ASP A 530 9.01 9.45 -26.34
N GLU A 531 8.64 9.29 -27.60
CA GLU A 531 8.03 8.06 -28.07
C GLU A 531 9.10 6.95 -28.14
N VAL A 532 8.78 5.79 -27.57
CA VAL A 532 9.63 4.61 -27.67
C VAL A 532 9.16 3.71 -28.80
N GLU A 533 10.10 3.29 -29.63
CA GLU A 533 9.87 2.32 -30.69
C GLU A 533 9.44 0.97 -30.11
N LYS A 534 8.76 0.15 -30.92
CA LYS A 534 8.35 -1.19 -30.52
C LYS A 534 9.58 -2.03 -30.11
N GLY A 535 9.51 -2.68 -28.94
CA GLY A 535 10.63 -3.45 -28.38
C GLY A 535 11.58 -2.62 -27.52
N TRP A 536 11.31 -1.32 -27.35
CA TRP A 536 12.01 -0.43 -26.45
C TRP A 536 11.08 0.09 -25.36
N THR A 537 11.67 0.40 -24.22
CA THR A 537 10.99 0.98 -23.06
C THR A 537 11.91 1.98 -22.35
N LYS A 538 11.43 2.54 -21.25
CA LYS A 538 12.19 3.48 -20.42
C LYS A 538 12.51 2.85 -19.07
N GLU A 539 13.60 3.29 -18.47
CA GLU A 539 14.03 2.85 -17.14
C GLU A 539 14.58 4.03 -16.35
N ILE A 540 14.43 3.98 -15.02
CA ILE A 540 15.00 4.98 -14.10
C ILE A 540 16.25 4.38 -13.46
N LEU A 541 17.39 4.99 -13.73
CA LEU A 541 18.65 4.75 -13.02
C LEU A 541 18.77 5.72 -11.85
N ILE A 542 19.45 5.29 -10.79
CA ILE A 542 19.68 6.09 -9.59
C ILE A 542 21.19 6.18 -9.37
N SER A 543 21.66 7.39 -9.10
CA SER A 543 23.04 7.69 -8.68
C SER A 543 23.02 8.45 -7.35
N GLY A 544 24.05 8.27 -6.54
CA GLY A 544 24.21 8.93 -5.25
C GLY A 544 25.61 8.72 -4.69
N ARG A 545 25.99 9.51 -3.67
CA ARG A 545 27.30 9.33 -3.05
C ARG A 545 27.42 7.90 -2.51
N VAL A 546 28.44 7.17 -2.96
CA VAL A 546 28.69 5.74 -2.64
C VAL A 546 27.56 4.76 -2.97
N MET A 547 26.62 5.12 -3.85
CA MET A 547 25.51 4.25 -4.18
C MET A 547 25.04 4.39 -5.63
N ARG A 548 24.46 3.31 -6.14
CA ARG A 548 23.81 3.24 -7.46
C ARG A 548 22.53 2.42 -7.35
N GLY A 549 21.61 2.57 -8.29
CA GLY A 549 20.37 1.82 -8.21
C GLY A 549 19.49 1.90 -9.45
N ARG A 550 18.35 1.22 -9.37
CA ARG A 550 17.33 1.16 -10.42
C ARG A 550 15.94 1.13 -9.81
N VAL A 551 14.95 1.48 -10.63
CA VAL A 551 13.53 1.31 -10.31
C VAL A 551 12.95 0.25 -11.25
N ARG A 552 12.40 -0.82 -10.67
CA ARG A 552 11.69 -1.82 -11.47
C ARG A 552 10.40 -1.19 -12.02
N SER A 553 10.30 -1.11 -13.33
CA SER A 553 9.18 -0.47 -14.04
C SER A 553 7.81 -1.05 -13.69
N TRP A 554 7.73 -2.36 -13.46
CA TRP A 554 6.45 -3.06 -13.28
C TRP A 554 5.69 -2.66 -12.01
N ASP A 555 6.37 -2.50 -10.88
CA ASP A 555 5.76 -2.19 -9.58
C ASP A 555 6.42 -1.03 -8.83
N GLY A 556 7.46 -0.40 -9.38
CA GLY A 556 8.17 0.68 -8.72
C GLY A 556 9.06 0.24 -7.56
N LEU A 557 9.50 -1.03 -7.53
CA LEU A 557 10.51 -1.49 -6.56
C LEU A 557 11.82 -0.73 -6.77
N VAL A 558 12.25 0.02 -5.76
CA VAL A 558 13.55 0.69 -5.74
C VAL A 558 14.60 -0.30 -5.24
N ILE A 559 15.69 -0.45 -5.98
CA ILE A 559 16.82 -1.30 -5.63
C ILE A 559 18.08 -0.42 -5.65
N LEU A 560 18.70 -0.25 -4.50
CA LEU A 560 19.94 0.51 -4.31
C LEU A 560 21.05 -0.44 -3.86
N ASP A 561 22.23 -0.23 -4.42
CA ASP A 561 23.47 -0.94 -4.17
C ASP A 561 24.46 0.07 -3.58
N LEU A 562 24.76 -0.08 -2.29
CA LEU A 562 25.56 0.84 -1.49
C LEU A 562 26.95 0.25 -1.27
N HIS A 563 28.01 1.02 -1.55
CA HIS A 563 29.41 0.62 -1.47
C HIS A 563 30.18 1.49 -0.47
N TYR A 564 30.22 1.09 0.79
CA TYR A 564 30.99 1.85 1.79
C TYR A 564 32.49 1.55 1.75
N SER A 565 32.87 0.38 1.25
CA SER A 565 34.26 0.00 1.05
C SER A 565 34.42 -0.86 -0.20
N ARG A 566 35.67 -0.96 -0.68
CA ARG A 566 36.02 -1.87 -1.79
C ARG A 566 36.02 -3.35 -1.36
N HIS A 567 35.83 -3.63 -0.07
CA HIS A 567 35.76 -4.99 0.43
C HIS A 567 34.34 -5.55 0.21
N VAL A 568 34.23 -6.83 -0.12
CA VAL A 568 32.94 -7.51 -0.37
C VAL A 568 31.96 -7.41 0.81
N MET A 569 32.48 -7.28 2.04
CA MET A 569 31.67 -7.10 3.26
C MET A 569 31.21 -5.65 3.50
N GLY A 570 31.65 -4.69 2.68
CA GLY A 570 31.22 -3.28 2.73
C GLY A 570 30.06 -2.94 1.81
N ARG A 571 29.46 -3.95 1.16
CA ARG A 571 28.43 -3.78 0.14
C ARG A 571 27.07 -4.25 0.63
N TRP A 572 26.05 -3.42 0.39
CA TRP A 572 24.69 -3.63 0.90
C TRP A 572 23.65 -3.34 -0.17
N LEU A 573 22.66 -4.23 -0.27
CA LEU A 573 21.52 -4.07 -1.16
C LEU A 573 20.31 -3.58 -0.38
N TRP A 574 19.79 -2.41 -0.71
CA TRP A 574 18.58 -1.85 -0.14
C TRP A 574 17.45 -1.95 -1.15
N ARG A 575 16.34 -2.56 -0.76
CA ARG A 575 15.19 -2.79 -1.63
C ARG A 575 13.89 -2.41 -0.94
N GLY A 576 13.07 -1.57 -1.58
CA GLY A 576 11.87 -1.04 -0.96
C GLY A 576 10.97 -0.28 -1.92
N TYR A 577 9.88 0.27 -1.39
CA TYR A 577 8.89 1.01 -2.16
C TYR A 577 8.67 2.39 -1.58
N LEU A 578 8.39 3.34 -2.48
CA LEU A 578 7.83 4.64 -2.13
C LEU A 578 6.34 4.47 -1.79
N HIS A 579 5.92 4.89 -0.61
CA HIS A 579 4.53 4.88 -0.17
C HIS A 579 4.03 6.29 0.12
N THR A 580 2.70 6.43 0.19
CA THR A 580 2.04 7.72 0.51
C THR A 580 2.59 8.29 1.82
N GLY A 581 2.86 9.59 1.82
CA GLY A 581 3.52 10.30 2.93
C GLY A 581 5.01 10.60 2.70
N GLY A 582 5.57 10.14 1.58
CA GLY A 582 6.99 10.37 1.24
C GLY A 582 7.93 9.32 1.84
N TYR A 583 7.39 8.18 2.24
CA TYR A 583 8.15 7.10 2.86
C TYR A 583 8.79 6.21 1.79
N MET A 584 10.10 5.95 1.88
CA MET A 584 10.75 4.83 1.19
C MET A 584 11.07 3.75 2.23
N VAL A 585 10.39 2.61 2.13
CA VAL A 585 10.40 1.58 3.18
C VAL A 585 10.67 0.23 2.57
N GLY A 586 11.50 -0.58 3.25
CA GLY A 586 11.92 -1.86 2.71
C GLY A 586 12.92 -2.59 3.58
N ARG A 587 13.77 -3.38 2.94
CA ARG A 587 14.84 -4.15 3.59
C ARG A 587 16.20 -3.86 3.00
N TRP A 588 17.19 -3.82 3.88
CA TRP A 588 18.59 -3.94 3.49
C TRP A 588 19.04 -5.39 3.64
N ARG A 589 20.07 -5.78 2.89
CA ARG A 589 20.69 -7.11 2.88
C ARG A 589 22.19 -6.97 2.64
N ASP A 590 22.99 -7.83 3.26
CA ASP A 590 24.39 -7.97 2.88
C ASP A 590 24.55 -8.54 1.46
N CYS A 591 25.61 -8.16 0.74
CA CYS A 591 25.92 -8.73 -0.57
C CYS A 591 26.95 -9.87 -0.52
N PHE A 592 27.48 -10.19 0.66
CA PHE A 592 28.43 -11.29 0.85
C PHE A 592 27.74 -12.66 0.72
N THR A 593 26.54 -12.78 1.26
CA THR A 593 25.74 -13.99 1.18
C THR A 593 25.21 -14.18 -0.25
N PRO A 594 25.44 -15.34 -0.89
CA PRO A 594 24.96 -15.64 -2.23
C PRO A 594 23.46 -15.38 -2.40
N GLU A 595 23.06 -14.96 -3.60
CA GLU A 595 21.68 -14.55 -3.91
C GLU A 595 20.61 -15.59 -3.54
N ASN A 596 20.92 -16.87 -3.73
CA ASN A 596 20.03 -18.00 -3.45
C ASN A 596 19.95 -18.36 -1.95
N LEU A 597 20.70 -17.69 -1.08
CA LEU A 597 20.73 -17.91 0.35
C LEU A 597 20.15 -16.71 1.12
N ARG A 598 19.70 -17.01 2.34
CA ARG A 598 19.18 -16.01 3.29
C ARG A 598 20.33 -15.20 3.88
N GLY A 599 20.50 -13.99 3.36
CA GLY A 599 21.45 -13.02 3.88
C GLY A 599 21.06 -12.47 5.24
N TYR A 600 22.00 -11.76 5.84
CA TYR A 600 21.77 -10.85 6.95
C TYR A 600 20.97 -9.64 6.46
N GLU A 601 19.78 -9.46 7.04
CA GLU A 601 18.78 -8.49 6.58
C GLU A 601 18.11 -7.77 7.74
N GLY A 602 17.61 -6.57 7.46
CA GLY A 602 16.82 -5.79 8.40
C GLY A 602 15.91 -4.78 7.72
N ALA A 603 14.99 -4.23 8.51
CA ALA A 603 14.03 -3.23 8.06
C ALA A 603 14.71 -1.86 7.92
N PHE A 604 14.28 -1.06 6.95
CA PHE A 604 14.58 0.37 6.90
C PHE A 604 13.33 1.19 6.57
N GLY A 605 13.36 2.45 7.01
CA GLY A 605 12.45 3.49 6.57
C GLY A 605 13.23 4.77 6.33
N LEU A 606 12.89 5.48 5.27
CA LEU A 606 13.44 6.79 4.91
C LEU A 606 12.28 7.74 4.56
N ILE A 607 12.49 9.04 4.73
CA ILE A 607 11.58 10.11 4.31
C ILE A 607 12.39 11.13 3.49
N ARG A 608 11.83 11.56 2.37
CA ARG A 608 12.45 12.60 1.55
C ARG A 608 12.18 13.98 2.13
N ALA A 609 13.21 14.81 2.16
CA ALA A 609 13.09 16.21 2.51
C ALA A 609 12.07 16.92 1.60
N GLY A 610 11.13 17.64 2.22
CA GLY A 610 10.08 18.38 1.52
C GLY A 610 8.80 17.60 1.24
N ASP A 611 8.76 16.28 1.50
CA ASP A 611 7.50 15.53 1.45
C ASP A 611 6.62 15.81 2.68
N THR A 612 5.32 15.57 2.56
CA THR A 612 4.28 15.96 3.53
C THR A 612 4.56 15.60 4.99
N LEU A 613 5.17 14.43 5.25
CA LEU A 613 5.43 13.95 6.61
C LEU A 613 6.88 14.18 7.05
N TYR A 614 7.66 14.94 6.28
CA TYR A 614 9.00 15.34 6.67
C TYR A 614 8.92 16.53 7.65
N PRO A 615 9.40 16.41 8.90
CA PRO A 615 9.28 17.49 9.86
C PRO A 615 10.16 18.70 9.48
N ASP A 616 9.61 19.91 9.58
CA ASP A 616 10.26 21.14 9.10
C ASP A 616 11.57 21.50 9.80
N HIS A 617 11.78 21.00 11.02
CA HIS A 617 12.99 21.27 11.80
C HIS A 617 14.17 20.40 11.38
N PHE A 618 13.98 19.35 10.58
CA PHE A 618 15.09 18.58 10.01
C PHE A 618 15.68 19.29 8.78
N PRO A 619 16.99 19.16 8.54
CA PRO A 619 17.66 19.83 7.43
C PRO A 619 17.17 19.31 6.07
N LYS A 620 16.82 20.22 5.16
CA LYS A 620 16.25 19.85 3.85
C LYS A 620 17.30 19.48 2.80
N LYS A 621 18.59 19.66 3.12
CA LYS A 621 19.72 19.35 2.24
C LYS A 621 20.86 18.71 3.02
N MET A 622 21.72 18.00 2.30
CA MET A 622 22.89 17.34 2.89
C MET A 622 23.91 18.34 3.47
N GLU A 623 24.06 19.51 2.84
CA GLU A 623 24.99 20.57 3.29
C GLU A 623 24.61 21.19 4.65
N ASP A 624 23.33 21.15 5.00
CA ASP A 624 22.80 21.65 6.26
C ASP A 624 22.85 20.60 7.39
N SER A 625 23.22 19.36 7.06
CA SER A 625 23.26 18.26 8.03
C SER A 625 24.49 18.35 8.92
N LEU A 626 24.27 18.25 10.23
CA LEU A 626 25.35 18.07 11.22
C LEU A 626 25.88 16.62 11.24
N GLY A 627 25.36 15.75 10.38
CA GLY A 627 25.75 14.36 10.24
C GLY A 627 25.11 13.44 11.28
N VAL A 628 25.80 12.33 11.54
CA VAL A 628 25.36 11.24 12.42
C VAL A 628 26.29 11.15 13.62
N ASN A 629 25.73 11.15 14.82
CA ASN A 629 26.47 10.87 16.04
C ASN A 629 26.84 9.38 16.07
N GLN A 630 28.13 9.08 16.07
CA GLN A 630 28.59 7.71 16.29
C GLN A 630 28.49 7.35 17.78
N PRO A 631 28.14 6.10 18.13
CA PRO A 631 28.19 5.66 19.51
C PRO A 631 29.65 5.68 19.99
N THR A 632 29.94 6.42 21.05
CA THR A 632 31.22 6.34 21.75
C THR A 632 31.39 4.89 22.23
N PRO A 633 32.45 4.16 21.84
CA PRO A 633 32.69 2.86 22.44
C PRO A 633 32.84 3.06 23.94
N ALA A 634 32.05 2.33 24.74
CA ALA A 634 32.13 2.38 26.18
C ALA A 634 33.60 2.21 26.59
N ALA A 635 34.17 3.23 27.23
CA ALA A 635 35.50 3.17 27.78
C ALA A 635 35.59 1.88 28.60
N ALA A 636 36.47 0.97 28.18
CA ALA A 636 36.81 -0.20 28.97
C ALA A 636 37.12 0.32 30.36
N THR A 637 36.31 -0.07 31.34
CA THR A 637 36.56 0.18 32.75
C THR A 637 37.93 -0.39 33.05
N ALA A 638 38.93 0.50 33.11
CA ALA A 638 40.25 0.17 33.55
C ALA A 638 40.12 -0.40 34.96
N SER A 639 40.49 -1.66 35.10
CA SER A 639 40.70 -2.31 36.38
C SER A 639 41.61 -1.42 37.24
N THR A 640 41.05 -0.87 38.31
CA THR A 640 41.81 -0.29 39.40
C THR A 640 42.66 -1.37 40.05
N SER A 641 43.92 -1.47 39.64
CA SER A 641 45.00 -1.86 40.53
C SER A 641 45.57 -0.60 41.16
N SER A 642 45.63 -0.62 42.48
CA SER A 642 46.13 0.45 43.33
C SER A 642 47.65 0.54 43.26
N GLN A 643 48.18 1.77 43.19
CA GLN A 643 49.18 2.37 44.07
C GLN A 643 50.19 3.31 43.38
N ASN A 644 50.38 4.46 44.04
CA ASN A 644 51.53 5.36 44.11
C ASN A 644 51.75 6.46 43.05
N ALA A 645 51.17 7.63 43.36
CA ALA A 645 51.83 8.86 43.83
C ALA A 645 52.99 9.51 43.04
N ASN A 646 52.82 10.85 42.93
CA ASN A 646 53.76 11.96 42.70
C ASN A 646 54.13 12.36 41.26
N GLY A 647 53.86 13.64 40.93
CA GLY A 647 54.53 14.35 39.83
C GLY A 647 53.76 15.52 39.23
N THR A 648 54.00 16.72 39.75
CA THR A 648 53.64 18.07 39.26
C THR A 648 53.94 18.39 37.79
N GLY A 649 53.09 19.22 37.15
CA GLY A 649 53.56 20.37 36.33
C GLY A 649 53.04 20.52 34.89
N GLY A 650 52.32 21.64 34.63
CA GLY A 650 52.62 22.55 33.50
C GLY A 650 51.86 22.43 32.16
N GLY A 651 51.03 23.45 31.86
CA GLY A 651 51.16 24.30 30.66
C GLY A 651 50.59 23.88 29.30
N GLY A 652 49.49 24.55 28.89
CA GLY A 652 49.34 25.31 27.63
C GLY A 652 49.44 24.63 26.25
N GLY A 653 48.47 24.92 25.37
CA GLY A 653 48.67 24.86 23.91
C GLY A 653 47.41 24.51 23.11
N GLY A 654 46.84 25.51 22.44
CA GLY A 654 45.77 25.32 21.46
C GLY A 654 46.28 24.76 20.12
N GLY A 655 45.36 24.17 19.36
CA GLY A 655 45.59 23.68 18.01
C GLY A 655 44.31 23.15 17.41
N GLY A 656 43.53 24.03 16.78
CA GLY A 656 42.36 23.66 15.98
C GLY A 656 42.79 22.95 14.70
N GLY A 657 42.36 21.70 14.54
CA GLY A 657 42.48 20.93 13.31
C GLY A 657 41.08 20.53 12.83
N THR A 658 40.63 21.12 11.73
CA THR A 658 39.40 20.76 11.03
C THR A 658 39.56 19.40 10.34
N GLY A 659 39.16 18.33 11.03
CA GLY A 659 39.09 16.97 10.47
C GLY A 659 37.71 16.71 9.86
N ARG A 660 37.64 16.66 8.53
CA ARG A 660 36.46 16.21 7.76
C ARG A 660 36.23 14.71 8.05
N ALA A 661 35.12 14.37 8.68
CA ALA A 661 34.84 13.00 9.14
C ALA A 661 34.47 12.06 7.98
N GLN A 662 35.23 10.97 7.87
CA GLN A 662 34.99 9.82 7.00
C GLN A 662 33.96 8.91 7.69
N VAL A 663 32.95 8.45 6.94
CA VAL A 663 31.92 7.54 7.44
C VAL A 663 32.54 6.14 7.57
N THR A 664 32.79 5.70 8.80
CA THR A 664 33.25 4.33 9.10
C THR A 664 32.29 3.70 10.08
N LEU A 665 31.72 2.54 9.72
CA LEU A 665 30.94 1.66 10.60
C LEU A 665 31.83 0.57 11.18
N PRO A 666 31.44 -0.10 12.29
CA PRO A 666 32.37 -0.80 13.17
C PRO A 666 33.19 -1.85 12.44
N ASP A 667 34.47 -1.85 12.78
CA ASP A 667 35.49 -2.74 12.25
C ASP A 667 35.19 -4.18 12.69
N VAL A 668 34.69 -5.00 11.78
CA VAL A 668 34.47 -6.44 12.01
C VAL A 668 35.82 -7.18 12.12
N ALA A 669 36.95 -6.51 11.86
CA ALA A 669 38.29 -7.11 11.94
C ALA A 669 38.82 -7.30 13.38
N ALA A 670 38.15 -6.80 14.41
CA ALA A 670 38.65 -6.88 15.80
C ALA A 670 38.34 -8.20 16.54
N LEU A 671 37.69 -9.19 15.89
CA LEU A 671 37.31 -10.46 16.54
C LEU A 671 38.22 -11.65 16.24
N ASP A 672 39.28 -11.50 15.44
CA ASP A 672 40.06 -12.65 14.93
C ASP A 672 41.51 -12.79 15.45
N GLN A 673 41.84 -12.18 16.60
CA GLN A 673 43.21 -12.26 17.19
C GLN A 673 43.32 -13.03 18.51
N ARG A 674 42.39 -13.92 18.84
CA ARG A 674 42.59 -14.87 19.95
C ARG A 674 42.15 -16.28 19.56
N GLY A 675 43.01 -16.96 18.81
CA GLY A 675 42.77 -18.35 18.43
C GLY A 675 43.91 -19.04 17.70
N SER A 676 45.17 -18.68 17.95
CA SER A 676 46.32 -19.38 17.37
C SER A 676 47.11 -20.13 18.45
N SER A 677 46.69 -21.37 18.72
CA SER A 677 47.61 -22.40 19.22
C SER A 677 47.15 -23.75 18.70
N SER A 678 47.74 -24.15 17.56
CA SER A 678 47.69 -25.50 17.02
C SER A 678 48.37 -26.50 17.97
N PRO A 679 48.01 -27.78 17.89
CA PRO A 679 49.01 -28.75 17.47
C PRO A 679 48.51 -29.67 16.34
N SER A 680 49.46 -30.00 15.44
CA SER A 680 49.30 -30.84 14.24
C SER A 680 49.30 -32.35 14.57
N PRO A 681 49.25 -33.29 13.58
CA PRO A 681 48.19 -34.29 13.51
C PRO A 681 48.66 -35.73 13.81
N GLY A 682 47.76 -36.53 14.39
CA GLY A 682 47.92 -37.97 14.58
C GLY A 682 47.04 -38.77 13.63
N VAL A 683 47.68 -39.61 12.83
CA VAL A 683 47.16 -40.57 11.85
C VAL A 683 46.16 -41.56 12.46
N ASN A 684 45.00 -41.80 11.82
CA ASN A 684 44.58 -43.15 11.43
C ASN A 684 43.30 -43.17 10.57
N ALA A 685 43.44 -43.80 9.42
CA ALA A 685 42.37 -44.23 8.53
C ALA A 685 41.72 -45.51 9.07
N SER A 686 40.39 -45.63 8.98
CA SER A 686 39.78 -46.89 8.54
C SER A 686 38.31 -46.73 8.13
N ALA A 687 37.96 -47.53 7.12
CA ALA A 687 36.65 -48.12 6.84
C ALA A 687 35.55 -47.28 6.17
N ALA A 688 35.70 -47.21 4.85
CA ALA A 688 34.68 -47.41 3.82
C ALA A 688 33.44 -48.24 4.22
N ARG A 689 32.25 -47.84 3.72
CA ARG A 689 31.36 -48.58 2.77
C ARG A 689 29.85 -48.36 3.02
N THR A 690 29.19 -47.92 1.94
CA THR A 690 27.81 -48.22 1.50
C THR A 690 26.63 -47.97 2.45
N ALA A 691 25.74 -47.06 2.04
CA ALA A 691 24.36 -47.44 1.71
C ALA A 691 23.68 -46.35 0.86
N THR A 692 23.18 -46.80 -0.28
CA THR A 692 22.40 -46.11 -1.29
C THR A 692 20.94 -46.01 -0.84
N ALA A 693 20.23 -44.99 -1.35
CA ALA A 693 18.78 -44.91 -1.56
C ALA A 693 17.86 -44.74 -0.32
N ALA A 694 17.16 -43.61 -0.26
CA ALA A 694 15.72 -43.53 -0.60
C ALA A 694 15.17 -42.12 -0.38
N THR A 695 14.72 -41.53 -1.48
CA THR A 695 13.58 -40.62 -1.68
C THR A 695 12.68 -40.34 -0.47
N GLN A 696 12.53 -39.06 -0.10
CA GLN A 696 11.28 -38.28 -0.18
C GLN A 696 11.51 -36.83 0.24
#